data_AF-U2DGE4-F1
#
_entry.id   AF-U2DGE4-F1
#
_cell.length_a   1.000
_cell.length_b   1.000
_cell.length_c   1.000
_cell.angle_alpha   90.00
_cell.angle_beta   90.00
_cell.angle_gamma   90.00
#
_symmetry.space_group_name_H-M   'P 1'
#
loop_
_entity.id
_entity.type
_entity.pdbx_description
1 polymer ?
#
loop_
_entity_poly.entity_id
_entity_poly.type
_entity_poly.pdbx_seq_one_letter_code
_entity_poly.pdbx_strand_id
1 'polypeptide(L)'
;MKKNHIGNLNKTQCFGCTACEYTCPFGAIIMERDQEGFFYPRVDEQKCTDCGRCRKVCPSVNPKDMTNSPEPETYAVRSEDAVRRKSSSGGSFTLLARSVLDKGGVVCGVVMNEKFQVFHTFARNEKELEPMRRSKYVESDLGDIFPRIRELLDKKKKVLFTGTPCQVAGLKAYLGKNREGLFTADLMCHGATSSMVFHRYLEETYGIENVRTYYFRTKKYGYNGTTSVAVLKNGRSYMCSDDKDPFVKGSYRSLFLRRSCEDCKFASLPRQGDLTIGDFWGLRAYDKELHSELGTSLVLVNNDRGKELLEDALKDAGFVKKLPFEAAKKNRFREKMHVHSQRDRFFEMLQYTSMHKAVEYCTEGRYDVGMLGVWFGCNYGSIATYYGLMKQLQGLGLSVLMIDKPGYTDEDRELNGENHSRIFANSHFHVSRKYALSEMHLLNHKCDSFVIGSDQVWNYGICRNFGRSFLMDFVRDEKKKVAVAVSFGHGKDFRPERERLVSAEYLKRFDEISVRETSAVDILDKTFGVSSVRVLDPVFSTDRSVYDAIAEESSRKETEPYLLTYILDPTPEKKEAIRFLSEKLGLRAVHILDGTPWNYESNKEKMGMDGILENVKFQDWIYYFKNSSYVLTDSCHGVSFALIYHKPFAGIGNRHRGMERFNSLTHLFQVEDRVVTDPLEITKSDRFLKPVDYDKVAEIMEREKEISSRWLRDAMFKEKESHTSQTYAAQITPVRKEDIRIVAQRVQAPPQPLWKKIFSRLPESVQKGIKEKAGKYRQKR
;
A
#
# COMPACT_ATOMS: atom_id res chain seq x y z
N MET A 1 -0.35 34.59 3.52
CA MET A 1 0.98 34.77 2.89
C MET A 1 1.55 33.39 2.57
N LYS A 2 2.19 33.21 1.40
CA LYS A 2 2.80 31.93 1.03
C LYS A 2 4.07 31.76 1.86
N LYS A 3 4.07 30.80 2.80
CA LYS A 3 5.23 30.56 3.68
C LYS A 3 6.49 30.28 2.86
N ASN A 4 7.58 30.93 3.22
CA ASN A 4 8.88 30.87 2.54
C ASN A 4 9.80 29.76 3.06
N HIS A 5 9.31 28.81 3.87
CA HIS A 5 10.09 27.68 4.35
C HIS A 5 9.90 26.39 3.53
N ILE A 6 10.63 25.33 3.91
CA ILE A 6 10.70 24.05 3.17
C ILE A 6 9.50 23.13 3.43
N GLY A 7 8.74 23.34 4.50
CA GLY A 7 7.65 22.45 4.94
C GLY A 7 6.52 22.18 3.92
N ASN A 8 6.39 22.98 2.87
CA ASN A 8 5.41 22.76 1.79
C ASN A 8 6.01 22.08 0.54
N LEU A 9 7.25 21.58 0.62
CA LEU A 9 7.88 20.85 -0.48
C LEU A 9 7.17 19.50 -0.69
N ASN A 10 6.75 19.21 -1.93
CA ASN A 10 6.11 17.92 -2.23
C ASN A 10 7.08 16.76 -1.95
N LYS A 11 6.55 15.63 -1.46
CA LYS A 11 7.32 14.40 -1.24
C LYS A 11 8.04 13.89 -2.50
N THR A 12 7.49 14.14 -3.69
CA THR A 12 8.14 13.82 -4.98
C THR A 12 9.36 14.69 -5.27
N GLN A 13 9.53 15.80 -4.56
CA GLN A 13 10.64 16.75 -4.74
C GLN A 13 11.67 16.66 -3.60
N CYS A 14 11.38 15.98 -2.49
CA CYS A 14 12.30 15.90 -1.36
C CYS A 14 13.14 14.61 -1.39
N PHE A 15 14.46 14.78 -1.42
CA PHE A 15 15.45 13.69 -1.49
C PHE A 15 16.05 13.28 -0.13
N GLY A 16 15.57 13.85 0.99
CA GLY A 16 15.99 13.44 2.34
C GLY A 16 17.44 13.80 2.73
N CYS A 17 18.08 14.78 2.07
CA CYS A 17 19.52 15.05 2.22
C CYS A 17 19.95 15.85 3.47
N THR A 18 19.06 16.14 4.42
CA THR A 18 19.30 16.91 5.68
C THR A 18 19.88 18.34 5.56
N ALA A 19 20.23 18.83 4.36
CA ALA A 19 20.78 20.19 4.18
C ALA A 19 19.90 21.31 4.78
N CYS A 20 18.58 21.19 4.65
CA CYS A 20 17.64 22.18 5.15
C CYS A 20 17.55 22.26 6.68
N GLU A 21 17.81 21.15 7.37
CA GLU A 21 17.85 21.05 8.84
C GLU A 21 19.04 21.85 9.38
N TYR A 22 20.24 21.49 8.95
CA TYR A 22 21.47 22.07 9.50
C TYR A 22 21.79 23.49 8.98
N THR A 23 21.11 23.96 7.94
CA THR A 23 21.17 25.37 7.53
C THR A 23 20.27 26.28 8.38
N CYS A 24 19.27 25.73 9.07
CA CYS A 24 18.35 26.53 9.87
C CYS A 24 19.05 27.07 11.13
N PRO A 25 19.19 28.39 11.29
CA PRO A 25 19.86 28.95 12.47
C PRO A 25 18.98 28.90 13.73
N PHE A 26 17.68 28.62 13.58
CA PHE A 26 16.71 28.60 14.67
C PHE A 26 16.34 27.18 15.14
N GLY A 27 16.92 26.13 14.54
CA GLY A 27 16.55 24.74 14.84
C GLY A 27 15.07 24.44 14.56
N ALA A 28 14.47 25.14 13.60
CA ALA A 28 13.05 25.05 13.28
C ALA A 28 12.69 23.94 12.28
N ILE A 29 13.68 23.23 11.75
CA ILE A 29 13.49 22.15 10.77
C ILE A 29 14.00 20.86 11.40
N ILE A 30 13.16 19.82 11.43
CA ILE A 30 13.48 18.50 11.98
C ILE A 30 13.19 17.46 10.90
N MET A 31 14.14 16.56 10.63
CA MET A 31 13.92 15.47 9.67
C MET A 31 13.25 14.28 10.36
N GLU A 32 12.04 13.92 9.92
CA GLU A 32 11.24 12.84 10.52
C GLU A 32 10.85 11.80 9.47
N ARG A 33 10.70 10.54 9.90
CA ARG A 33 10.21 9.48 9.02
C ARG A 33 8.71 9.57 8.86
N ASP A 34 8.23 9.43 7.63
CA ASP A 34 6.80 9.24 7.38
C ASP A 34 6.37 7.78 7.54
N GLN A 35 5.09 7.51 7.28
CA GLN A 35 4.50 6.17 7.35
C GLN A 35 5.08 5.18 6.31
N GLU A 36 5.80 5.67 5.29
CA GLU A 36 6.51 4.83 4.32
C GLU A 36 7.97 4.58 4.74
N GLY A 37 8.44 5.19 5.84
CA GLY A 37 9.78 5.02 6.40
C GLY A 37 10.85 5.95 5.84
N PHE A 38 10.48 6.99 5.11
CA PHE A 38 11.39 7.95 4.46
C PHE A 38 11.47 9.27 5.22
N PHE A 39 12.66 9.89 5.25
CA PHE A 39 12.84 11.18 5.92
C PHE A 39 12.27 12.37 5.10
N TYR A 40 11.52 13.23 5.78
CA TYR A 40 10.98 14.51 5.28
C TYR A 40 11.11 15.61 6.34
N PRO A 41 11.24 16.90 5.94
CA PRO A 41 11.35 18.00 6.89
C PRO A 41 9.99 18.35 7.50
N ARG A 42 9.88 18.31 8.83
CA ARG A 42 8.82 18.96 9.61
C ARG A 42 9.30 20.33 10.06
N VAL A 43 8.43 21.34 9.98
CA VAL A 43 8.72 22.70 10.43
C VAL A 43 8.06 22.94 11.78
N ASP A 44 8.85 23.35 12.76
CA ASP A 44 8.37 23.89 14.02
C ASP A 44 8.02 25.36 13.82
N GLU A 45 6.72 25.65 13.71
CA GLU A 45 6.19 26.99 13.44
C GLU A 45 6.46 27.99 14.58
N GLN A 46 6.72 27.52 15.80
CA GLN A 46 7.06 28.40 16.92
C GLN A 46 8.50 28.92 16.85
N LYS A 47 9.40 28.15 16.21
CA LYS A 47 10.81 28.53 16.02
C LYS A 47 11.08 29.17 14.66
N CYS A 48 10.22 28.93 13.68
CA CYS A 48 10.43 29.39 12.31
C CYS A 48 10.18 30.89 12.17
N THR A 49 11.19 31.65 11.75
CA THR A 49 11.06 33.08 11.43
C THR A 49 10.73 33.34 9.95
N ASP A 50 10.38 32.30 9.19
CA ASP A 50 10.14 32.33 7.74
C ASP A 50 11.27 32.95 6.88
N CYS A 51 12.54 32.85 7.32
CA CYS A 51 13.69 33.49 6.66
C CYS A 51 14.11 32.93 5.28
N GLY A 52 13.48 31.86 4.77
CA GLY A 52 13.75 31.31 3.44
C GLY A 52 15.02 30.45 3.27
N ARG A 53 15.92 30.39 4.27
CA ARG A 53 17.23 29.72 4.14
C ARG A 53 17.11 28.23 3.79
N CYS A 54 16.17 27.52 4.40
CA CYS A 54 15.92 26.10 4.15
C CYS A 54 15.49 25.80 2.70
N ARG A 55 14.77 26.74 2.03
CA ARG A 55 14.46 26.64 0.60
C ARG A 55 15.67 26.98 -0.26
N LYS A 56 16.41 28.04 0.09
CA LYS A 56 17.60 28.49 -0.64
C LYS A 56 18.71 27.46 -0.69
N VAL A 57 18.88 26.65 0.36
CA VAL A 57 19.87 25.55 0.37
C VAL A 57 19.35 24.28 -0.31
N CYS A 58 18.04 24.13 -0.51
CA CYS A 58 17.49 22.87 -1.01
C CYS A 58 17.93 22.64 -2.48
N PRO A 59 18.65 21.55 -2.78
CA PRO A 59 19.12 21.29 -4.14
C PRO A 59 17.97 20.89 -5.07
N SER A 60 16.79 20.57 -4.54
CA SER A 60 15.58 20.31 -5.34
C SER A 60 14.91 21.59 -5.82
N VAL A 61 14.82 22.59 -4.95
CA VAL A 61 14.19 23.89 -5.24
C VAL A 61 15.06 24.75 -6.15
N ASN A 62 16.38 24.68 -5.96
CA ASN A 62 17.33 25.44 -6.76
C ASN A 62 17.86 24.61 -7.95
N PRO A 63 18.40 25.25 -8.99
CA PRO A 63 19.05 24.55 -10.09
C PRO A 63 20.12 23.59 -9.57
N LYS A 64 20.14 22.38 -10.14
CA LYS A 64 21.19 21.39 -9.90
C LYS A 64 22.54 21.99 -10.31
N ASP A 65 23.61 21.59 -9.63
CA ASP A 65 24.96 21.97 -10.04
C ASP A 65 25.36 21.24 -11.33
N MET A 66 25.65 22.00 -12.39
CA MET A 66 25.98 21.52 -13.73
C MET A 66 27.45 21.78 -14.10
N THR A 67 28.30 22.11 -13.12
CA THR A 67 29.71 22.46 -13.35
C THR A 67 30.62 21.28 -13.70
N ASN A 68 30.18 20.05 -13.43
CA ASN A 68 30.90 18.84 -13.80
C ASN A 68 30.78 18.52 -15.31
N SER A 69 31.66 17.66 -15.80
CA SER A 69 31.67 17.25 -17.20
C SER A 69 30.35 16.56 -17.62
N PRO A 70 29.74 16.97 -18.75
CA PRO A 70 28.61 16.26 -19.35
C PRO A 70 29.04 14.91 -19.96
N GLU A 71 30.32 14.75 -20.29
CA GLU A 71 30.92 13.53 -20.85
C GLU A 71 32.14 13.14 -20.01
N PRO A 72 31.94 12.47 -18.86
CA PRO A 72 33.03 12.18 -17.94
C PRO A 72 33.97 11.10 -18.48
N GLU A 73 35.27 11.21 -18.18
CA GLU A 73 36.21 10.15 -18.52
C GLU A 73 35.81 8.85 -17.82
N THR A 74 35.86 7.73 -18.55
CA THR A 74 35.32 6.45 -18.09
C THR A 74 36.42 5.43 -17.90
N TYR A 75 36.43 4.77 -16.74
CA TYR A 75 37.43 3.77 -16.37
C TYR A 75 36.78 2.48 -15.88
N ALA A 76 37.32 1.36 -16.34
CA ALA A 76 37.13 0.04 -15.75
C ALA A 76 38.23 -0.20 -14.71
N VAL A 77 37.87 -0.39 -13.44
CA VAL A 77 38.84 -0.50 -12.34
C VAL A 77 38.60 -1.77 -11.51
N ARG A 78 39.68 -2.47 -11.17
CA ARG A 78 39.69 -3.60 -10.23
C ARG A 78 40.84 -3.43 -9.23
N SER A 79 40.52 -3.61 -7.96
CA SER A 79 41.50 -3.76 -6.87
C SER A 79 42.03 -5.21 -6.81
N GLU A 80 42.86 -5.53 -5.83
CA GLU A 80 43.25 -6.90 -5.53
C GLU A 80 42.05 -7.80 -5.19
N ASP A 81 42.16 -9.09 -5.46
CA ASP A 81 41.05 -10.04 -5.32
C ASP A 81 40.51 -10.15 -3.89
N ALA A 82 41.37 -10.00 -2.87
CA ALA A 82 40.96 -9.98 -1.46
C ALA A 82 39.97 -8.84 -1.18
N VAL A 83 40.25 -7.64 -1.68
CA VAL A 83 39.35 -6.47 -1.58
C VAL A 83 38.11 -6.67 -2.42
N ARG A 84 38.23 -7.21 -3.63
CA ARG A 84 37.10 -7.44 -4.54
C ARG A 84 36.09 -8.41 -3.95
N ARG A 85 36.52 -9.49 -3.29
CA ARG A 85 35.63 -10.46 -2.61
C ARG A 85 34.85 -9.84 -1.45
N LYS A 86 35.41 -8.81 -0.80
CA LYS A 86 34.75 -8.04 0.26
C LYS A 86 33.93 -6.86 -0.27
N SER A 87 33.99 -6.55 -1.56
CA SER A 87 33.31 -5.40 -2.20
C SER A 87 32.09 -5.81 -3.04
N SER A 88 31.19 -4.87 -3.33
CA SER A 88 30.12 -5.07 -4.31
C SER A 88 30.71 -5.34 -5.70
N SER A 89 31.52 -4.43 -6.22
CA SER A 89 32.04 -4.48 -7.59
C SER A 89 33.55 -4.76 -7.62
N GLY A 90 34.32 -4.11 -8.50
CA GLY A 90 35.77 -4.19 -8.60
C GLY A 90 36.56 -3.55 -7.44
N GLY A 91 35.91 -2.96 -6.43
CA GLY A 91 36.58 -2.49 -5.21
C GLY A 91 37.06 -1.02 -5.24
N SER A 92 36.58 -0.21 -6.18
CA SER A 92 37.04 1.19 -6.33
C SER A 92 36.79 2.07 -5.12
N PHE A 93 35.69 1.86 -4.38
CA PHE A 93 35.46 2.54 -3.11
C PHE A 93 36.65 2.39 -2.15
N THR A 94 37.20 1.18 -2.03
CA THR A 94 38.32 0.91 -1.13
C THR A 94 39.58 1.63 -1.58
N LEU A 95 39.88 1.62 -2.89
CA LEU A 95 41.05 2.31 -3.44
C LEU A 95 40.99 3.81 -3.15
N LEU A 96 39.85 4.45 -3.43
CA LEU A 96 39.64 5.88 -3.16
C LEU A 96 39.73 6.21 -1.67
N ALA A 97 39.15 5.36 -0.82
CA ALA A 97 39.17 5.53 0.62
C ALA A 97 40.59 5.44 1.19
N ARG A 98 41.38 4.44 0.78
CA ARG A 98 42.77 4.25 1.24
C ARG A 98 43.65 5.44 0.85
N SER A 99 43.56 5.90 -0.40
CA SER A 99 44.26 7.11 -0.88
C SER A 99 44.07 8.35 0.02
N VAL A 100 42.88 8.51 0.62
CA VAL A 100 42.61 9.61 1.57
C VAL A 100 43.09 9.30 2.98
N LEU A 101 42.90 8.07 3.46
CA LEU A 101 43.32 7.64 4.80
C LEU A 101 44.85 7.65 4.96
N ASP A 102 45.59 7.21 3.94
CA ASP A 102 47.06 7.16 3.93
C ASP A 102 47.69 8.55 4.03
N LYS A 103 46.92 9.60 3.70
CA LYS A 103 47.29 11.00 3.84
C LYS A 103 46.74 11.64 5.12
N GLY A 104 46.31 10.84 6.10
CA GLY A 104 45.78 11.29 7.39
C GLY A 104 44.40 11.96 7.30
N GLY A 105 43.67 11.73 6.20
CA GLY A 105 42.31 12.19 5.98
C GLY A 105 41.25 11.30 6.65
N VAL A 106 39.98 11.58 6.34
CA VAL A 106 38.82 10.88 6.89
C VAL A 106 37.86 10.48 5.76
N VAL A 107 37.29 9.29 5.84
CA VAL A 107 36.30 8.81 4.86
C VAL A 107 34.92 8.79 5.50
N CYS A 108 33.94 9.47 4.90
CA CYS A 108 32.54 9.38 5.27
C CYS A 108 31.82 8.42 4.31
N GLY A 109 31.19 7.39 4.85
CA GLY A 109 30.51 6.35 4.09
C GLY A 109 29.45 5.63 4.91
N VAL A 110 28.82 4.61 4.32
CA VAL A 110 27.59 3.99 4.87
C VAL A 110 27.88 2.65 5.54
N VAL A 111 27.44 2.52 6.80
CA VAL A 111 27.47 1.27 7.57
C VAL A 111 26.04 0.80 7.89
N MET A 112 25.93 -0.44 8.34
CA MET A 112 24.71 -0.99 8.92
C MET A 112 25.05 -1.52 10.31
N ASN A 113 24.36 -1.07 11.36
CA ASN A 113 24.61 -1.55 12.73
C ASN A 113 23.89 -2.88 13.01
N GLU A 114 24.05 -3.38 14.23
CA GLU A 114 23.44 -4.61 14.73
C GLU A 114 21.91 -4.54 14.84
N LYS A 115 21.34 -3.33 14.82
CA LYS A 115 19.88 -3.09 14.76
C LYS A 115 19.39 -2.97 13.31
N PHE A 116 20.22 -3.26 12.32
CA PHE A 116 19.92 -3.13 10.89
C PHE A 116 19.59 -1.71 10.42
N GLN A 117 19.96 -0.69 11.20
CA GLN A 117 19.88 0.70 10.81
C GLN A 117 21.04 1.03 9.87
N VAL A 118 20.71 1.61 8.72
CA VAL A 118 21.69 2.02 7.70
C VAL A 118 21.93 3.53 7.84
N PHE A 119 23.18 3.94 8.06
CA PHE A 119 23.52 5.34 8.30
C PHE A 119 24.95 5.67 7.84
N HIS A 120 25.21 6.95 7.64
CA HIS A 120 26.55 7.45 7.35
C HIS A 120 27.38 7.63 8.63
N THR A 121 28.65 7.30 8.55
CA THR A 121 29.63 7.52 9.63
C THR A 121 31.02 7.77 9.05
N PHE A 122 32.00 8.03 9.92
CA PHE A 122 33.38 8.30 9.54
C PHE A 122 34.29 7.09 9.81
N ALA A 123 35.24 6.88 8.91
CA ALA A 123 36.37 5.98 9.07
C ALA A 123 37.68 6.76 9.04
N ARG A 124 38.58 6.42 9.96
CA ARG A 124 39.93 6.99 10.11
C ARG A 124 41.03 5.94 9.92
N ASN A 125 40.64 4.68 9.78
CA ASN A 125 41.53 3.53 9.63
C ASN A 125 40.80 2.41 8.87
N GLU A 126 41.54 1.38 8.46
CA GLU A 126 41.01 0.24 7.69
C GLU A 126 39.93 -0.55 8.45
N LYS A 127 40.02 -0.65 9.78
CA LYS A 127 39.02 -1.36 10.62
C LYS A 127 37.66 -0.66 10.59
N GLU A 128 37.66 0.66 10.66
CA GLU A 128 36.45 1.48 10.52
C GLU A 128 35.92 1.52 9.09
N LEU A 129 36.80 1.36 8.08
CA LEU A 129 36.44 1.35 6.66
C LEU A 129 35.79 0.03 6.23
N GLU A 130 36.22 -1.11 6.77
CA GLU A 130 35.72 -2.44 6.39
C GLU A 130 34.17 -2.57 6.37
N PRO A 131 33.43 -2.14 7.40
CA PRO A 131 31.96 -2.22 7.39
C PRO A 131 31.30 -1.28 6.36
N MET A 132 32.02 -0.30 5.82
CA MET A 132 31.51 0.58 4.76
C MET A 132 31.47 -0.10 3.39
N ARG A 133 32.26 -1.16 3.19
CA ARG A 133 32.23 -1.94 1.95
C ARG A 133 30.86 -2.57 1.72
N ARG A 134 30.61 -2.92 0.46
CA ARG A 134 29.34 -3.48 -0.05
C ARG A 134 28.18 -2.48 -0.03
N SER A 135 27.22 -2.73 -0.92
CA SER A 135 26.04 -1.91 -1.11
C SER A 135 25.00 -2.25 -0.05
N LYS A 136 24.37 -1.22 0.52
CA LYS A 136 23.19 -1.34 1.37
C LYS A 136 22.05 -0.72 0.56
N TYR A 137 21.09 -1.53 0.13
CA TYR A 137 20.05 -1.11 -0.84
C TYR A 137 18.87 -0.42 -0.16
N VAL A 138 19.12 0.33 0.90
CA VAL A 138 18.13 1.00 1.76
C VAL A 138 18.60 2.44 1.95
N GLU A 139 17.65 3.39 2.10
CA GLU A 139 17.98 4.77 2.44
C GLU A 139 18.87 4.85 3.69
N SER A 140 20.01 5.53 3.57
CA SER A 140 20.90 5.80 4.69
C SER A 140 20.48 7.06 5.44
N ASP A 141 20.45 6.96 6.77
CA ASP A 141 20.31 8.10 7.65
C ASP A 141 21.60 8.95 7.61
N LEU A 142 21.45 10.25 7.40
CA LEU A 142 22.56 11.19 7.37
C LEU A 142 22.84 11.81 8.74
N GLY A 143 21.86 11.88 9.65
CA GLY A 143 21.99 12.61 10.92
C GLY A 143 22.78 13.91 10.78
N ASP A 144 23.75 14.10 11.68
CA ASP A 144 24.61 15.29 11.78
C ASP A 144 25.88 15.24 10.93
N ILE A 145 25.92 14.42 9.87
CA ILE A 145 27.14 14.22 9.08
C ILE A 145 27.59 15.50 8.38
N PHE A 146 26.66 16.33 7.89
CA PHE A 146 27.00 17.55 7.17
C PHE A 146 27.76 18.58 8.05
N PRO A 147 27.27 18.97 9.25
CA PRO A 147 28.04 19.84 10.13
C PRO A 147 29.36 19.21 10.59
N ARG A 148 29.40 17.90 10.85
CA ARG A 148 30.65 17.23 11.25
C ARG A 148 31.70 17.21 10.15
N ILE A 149 31.30 17.10 8.88
CA ILE A 149 32.20 17.28 7.74
C ILE A 149 32.76 18.71 7.73
N ARG A 150 31.92 19.73 7.97
CA ARG A 150 32.37 21.12 8.06
C ARG A 150 33.46 21.28 9.11
N GLU A 151 33.24 20.77 10.31
CA GLU A 151 34.21 20.84 11.41
C GLU A 151 35.56 20.18 11.06
N LEU A 152 35.54 19.05 10.35
CA LEU A 152 36.77 18.39 9.89
C LEU A 152 37.52 19.24 8.86
N LEU A 153 36.79 19.83 7.91
CA LEU A 153 37.37 20.70 6.88
C LEU A 153 37.93 22.00 7.49
N ASP A 154 37.25 22.56 8.49
CA ASP A 154 37.72 23.74 9.24
C ASP A 154 39.03 23.44 9.99
N LYS A 155 39.21 22.20 10.44
CA LYS A 155 40.46 21.67 11.00
C LYS A 155 41.48 21.25 9.93
N LYS A 156 41.28 21.65 8.67
CA LYS A 156 42.13 21.35 7.50
C LYS A 156 42.33 19.85 7.25
N LYS A 157 41.40 19.00 7.68
CA LYS A 157 41.43 17.57 7.36
C LYS A 157 40.86 17.33 5.96
N LYS A 158 41.52 16.48 5.17
CA LYS A 158 40.96 15.97 3.92
C LYS A 158 39.82 15.00 4.23
N VAL A 159 38.69 15.15 3.54
CA VAL A 159 37.50 14.32 3.74
C VAL A 159 37.03 13.76 2.41
N LEU A 160 36.87 12.44 2.31
CA LEU A 160 36.14 11.81 1.20
C LEU A 160 34.72 11.49 1.63
N PHE A 161 33.73 12.15 1.04
CA PHE A 161 32.32 11.79 1.22
C PHE A 161 31.84 10.87 0.11
N THR A 162 31.25 9.74 0.48
CA THR A 162 30.65 8.78 -0.44
C THR A 162 29.17 8.62 -0.15
N GLY A 163 28.33 8.66 -1.20
CA GLY A 163 26.89 8.61 -1.04
C GLY A 163 26.15 8.59 -2.37
N THR A 164 24.83 8.69 -2.32
CA THR A 164 24.02 8.85 -3.55
C THR A 164 24.20 10.25 -4.13
N PRO A 165 23.97 10.46 -5.45
CA PRO A 165 24.17 11.77 -6.07
C PRO A 165 23.29 12.89 -5.48
N CYS A 166 22.08 12.58 -4.97
CA CYS A 166 21.27 13.57 -4.27
C CYS A 166 21.82 13.96 -2.89
N GLN A 167 22.50 13.03 -2.20
CA GLN A 167 23.18 13.31 -0.92
C GLN A 167 24.43 14.17 -1.15
N VAL A 168 25.20 13.90 -2.21
CA VAL A 168 26.33 14.76 -2.62
C VAL A 168 25.86 16.16 -2.98
N ALA A 169 24.76 16.28 -3.74
CA ALA A 169 24.17 17.58 -4.06
C ALA A 169 23.76 18.35 -2.80
N GLY A 170 23.15 17.68 -1.82
CA GLY A 170 22.82 18.27 -0.52
C GLY A 170 24.05 18.77 0.24
N LEU A 171 25.11 17.98 0.30
CA LEU A 171 26.35 18.35 0.98
C LEU A 171 27.02 19.57 0.32
N LYS A 172 27.14 19.55 -1.01
CA LYS A 172 27.70 20.67 -1.79
C LYS A 172 26.86 21.94 -1.61
N ALA A 173 25.53 21.83 -1.56
CA ALA A 173 24.66 22.96 -1.29
C ALA A 173 24.85 23.53 0.14
N TYR A 174 25.08 22.66 1.13
CA TYR A 174 25.29 23.06 2.53
C TYR A 174 26.65 23.70 2.80
N LEU A 175 27.73 23.19 2.19
CA LEU A 175 29.11 23.67 2.42
C LEU A 175 29.57 24.74 1.43
N GLY A 176 28.84 24.93 0.33
CA GLY A 176 29.30 25.69 -0.82
C GLY A 176 30.08 24.83 -1.80
N LYS A 177 30.06 25.25 -3.07
CA LYS A 177 30.76 24.55 -4.15
C LYS A 177 32.28 24.64 -3.92
N ASN A 178 32.99 23.57 -4.24
CA ASN A 178 34.45 23.52 -4.25
C ASN A 178 35.17 23.75 -2.91
N ARG A 179 34.53 23.46 -1.75
CA ARG A 179 35.20 23.52 -0.44
C ARG A 179 36.55 22.76 -0.46
N GLU A 180 37.64 23.45 -0.13
CA GLU A 180 38.97 22.88 -0.09
C GLU A 180 39.03 21.68 0.88
N GLY A 181 39.79 20.65 0.53
CA GLY A 181 39.92 19.43 1.34
C GLY A 181 38.76 18.43 1.23
N LEU A 182 37.62 18.80 0.62
CA LEU A 182 36.49 17.89 0.41
C LEU A 182 36.60 17.16 -0.94
N PHE A 183 36.59 15.84 -0.93
CA PHE A 183 36.38 15.02 -2.12
C PHE A 183 35.03 14.32 -2.03
N THR A 184 34.38 14.14 -3.18
CA THR A 184 33.06 13.50 -3.24
C THR A 184 33.05 12.39 -4.29
N ALA A 185 32.54 11.22 -3.92
CA ALA A 185 32.25 10.13 -4.86
C ALA A 185 30.77 9.74 -4.77
N ASP A 186 30.00 10.02 -5.83
CA ASP A 186 28.61 9.59 -5.89
C ASP A 186 28.46 8.17 -6.46
N LEU A 187 27.39 7.48 -6.08
CA LEU A 187 27.11 6.12 -6.55
C LEU A 187 26.25 6.13 -7.83
N MET A 188 26.51 5.16 -8.72
CA MET A 188 25.52 4.73 -9.71
C MET A 188 24.28 4.21 -8.96
N CYS A 189 23.23 5.03 -8.92
CA CYS A 189 22.09 4.83 -8.05
C CYS A 189 20.83 4.48 -8.85
N HIS A 190 20.18 3.39 -8.49
CA HIS A 190 18.85 3.04 -9.01
C HIS A 190 17.73 3.75 -8.22
N GLY A 191 17.94 4.03 -6.94
CA GLY A 191 16.98 4.72 -6.08
C GLY A 191 17.00 4.13 -4.66
N ALA A 192 16.52 4.90 -3.70
CA ALA A 192 16.47 4.50 -2.30
C ALA A 192 15.19 3.70 -2.00
N THR A 193 15.33 2.55 -1.33
CA THR A 193 14.20 1.76 -0.84
C THR A 193 13.91 2.08 0.64
N SER A 194 12.69 1.76 1.07
CA SER A 194 12.24 2.02 2.45
C SER A 194 12.98 1.18 3.48
N SER A 195 13.53 1.85 4.50
CA SER A 195 14.11 1.19 5.66
C SER A 195 13.09 0.46 6.52
N MET A 196 11.86 0.98 6.60
CA MET A 196 10.75 0.34 7.32
C MET A 196 10.38 -0.99 6.67
N VAL A 197 10.31 -1.04 5.34
CA VAL A 197 10.06 -2.29 4.60
C VAL A 197 11.17 -3.31 4.82
N PHE A 198 12.43 -2.87 4.86
CA PHE A 198 13.56 -3.77 5.14
C PHE A 198 13.51 -4.34 6.57
N HIS A 199 13.20 -3.53 7.58
CA HIS A 199 13.06 -4.03 8.95
C HIS A 199 11.91 -5.02 9.07
N ARG A 200 10.77 -4.69 8.46
CA ARG A 200 9.60 -5.58 8.43
C ARG A 200 9.90 -6.91 7.74
N TYR A 201 10.64 -6.88 6.63
CA TYR A 201 11.14 -8.10 5.96
C TYR A 201 11.95 -8.97 6.92
N LEU A 202 12.96 -8.40 7.59
CA LEU A 202 13.81 -9.16 8.51
C LEU A 202 13.01 -9.76 9.67
N GLU A 203 12.08 -8.98 10.22
CA GLU A 203 11.20 -9.41 11.31
C GLU A 203 10.28 -10.56 10.87
N GLU A 204 9.56 -10.38 9.76
CA GLU A 204 8.62 -11.38 9.26
C GLU A 204 9.32 -12.67 8.82
N THR A 205 10.45 -12.60 8.11
CA THR A 205 11.13 -13.78 7.54
C THR A 205 11.96 -14.54 8.56
N TYR A 206 12.63 -13.84 9.48
CA TYR A 206 13.67 -14.44 10.34
C TYR A 206 13.44 -14.23 11.85
N GLY A 207 12.58 -13.28 12.25
CA GLY A 207 12.64 -12.65 13.58
C GLY A 207 13.93 -11.82 13.67
N ILE A 208 13.82 -10.49 13.70
CA ILE A 208 14.99 -9.61 13.48
C ILE A 208 16.09 -9.85 14.53
N GLU A 209 15.69 -10.24 15.74
CA GLU A 209 16.55 -10.59 16.86
C GLU A 209 17.40 -11.85 16.61
N ASN A 210 17.00 -12.72 15.70
CA ASN A 210 17.74 -13.93 15.34
C ASN A 210 18.81 -13.66 14.27
N VAL A 211 18.72 -12.52 13.57
CA VAL A 211 19.65 -12.16 12.51
C VAL A 211 20.92 -11.58 13.12
N ARG A 212 22.08 -12.13 12.75
CA ARG A 212 23.40 -11.61 13.13
C ARG A 212 23.87 -10.54 12.15
N THR A 213 23.70 -10.80 10.85
CA THR A 213 24.05 -9.84 9.80
C THR A 213 23.31 -10.17 8.51
N TYR A 214 23.13 -9.16 7.67
CA TYR A 214 22.48 -9.30 6.37
C TYR A 214 23.36 -8.71 5.28
N TYR A 215 23.54 -9.47 4.21
CA TYR A 215 24.22 -9.04 3.00
C TYR A 215 23.20 -8.94 1.89
N PHE A 216 22.92 -7.73 1.42
CA PHE A 216 22.06 -7.53 0.26
C PHE A 216 22.61 -8.16 -1.02
N ARG A 217 23.94 -8.31 -1.08
CA ARG A 217 24.63 -8.98 -2.18
C ARG A 217 25.83 -9.78 -1.68
N THR A 218 26.00 -10.99 -2.23
CA THR A 218 27.19 -11.82 -2.02
C THR A 218 27.85 -12.23 -3.33
N LYS A 219 29.13 -12.60 -3.26
CA LYS A 219 29.92 -13.17 -4.37
C LYS A 219 30.27 -14.65 -4.19
N LYS A 220 29.61 -15.33 -3.25
CA LYS A 220 29.96 -16.71 -2.86
C LYS A 220 29.97 -17.69 -4.06
N TYR A 221 29.08 -17.49 -5.03
CA TYR A 221 28.94 -18.34 -6.22
C TYR A 221 29.20 -17.57 -7.52
N GLY A 222 30.03 -16.52 -7.47
CA GLY A 222 30.29 -15.63 -8.60
C GLY A 222 29.60 -14.28 -8.47
N TYR A 223 29.80 -13.42 -9.46
CA TYR A 223 29.26 -12.06 -9.48
C TYR A 223 27.78 -12.09 -9.88
N ASN A 224 26.90 -12.24 -8.88
CA ASN A 224 25.44 -12.08 -9.05
C ASN A 224 24.97 -10.78 -8.38
N GLY A 225 24.18 -10.00 -9.11
CA GLY A 225 23.52 -8.77 -8.65
C GLY A 225 22.51 -8.98 -7.53
N THR A 226 21.83 -10.13 -7.50
CA THR A 226 20.54 -10.30 -6.80
C THR A 226 20.60 -11.22 -5.58
N THR A 227 21.73 -11.91 -5.34
CA THR A 227 21.81 -12.91 -4.28
C THR A 227 22.05 -12.26 -2.91
N SER A 228 21.03 -12.28 -2.06
CA SER A 228 21.11 -11.85 -0.66
C SER A 228 21.48 -13.01 0.27
N VAL A 229 22.03 -12.69 1.44
CA VAL A 229 22.33 -13.66 2.49
C VAL A 229 21.98 -13.08 3.86
N ALA A 230 21.11 -13.77 4.61
CA ALA A 230 20.92 -13.56 6.04
C ALA A 230 21.75 -14.57 6.81
N VAL A 231 22.59 -14.12 7.74
CA VAL A 231 23.34 -14.97 8.67
C VAL A 231 22.69 -14.86 10.04
N LEU A 232 22.26 -15.97 10.62
CA LEU A 232 21.61 -16.02 11.93
C LEU A 232 22.61 -16.18 13.06
N LYS A 233 22.19 -15.80 14.28
CA LYS A 233 23.00 -15.93 15.51
C LYS A 233 23.37 -17.38 15.85
N ASN A 234 22.54 -18.35 15.44
CA ASN A 234 22.81 -19.78 15.58
C ASN A 234 23.82 -20.35 14.55
N GLY A 235 24.41 -19.49 13.70
CA GLY A 235 25.41 -19.88 12.70
C GLY A 235 24.82 -20.35 11.36
N ARG A 236 23.50 -20.52 11.23
CA ARG A 236 22.86 -20.82 9.94
C ARG A 236 22.90 -19.61 9.02
N SER A 237 22.93 -19.86 7.71
CA SER A 237 22.86 -18.82 6.68
C SER A 237 21.79 -19.17 5.65
N TYR A 238 20.93 -18.22 5.35
CA TYR A 238 19.88 -18.32 4.35
C TYR A 238 20.28 -17.46 3.16
N MET A 239 20.26 -18.06 1.99
CA MET A 239 20.61 -17.39 0.74
C MET A 239 19.40 -17.45 -0.19
N CYS A 240 19.00 -16.30 -0.71
CA CYS A 240 17.92 -16.20 -1.67
C CYS A 240 18.33 -15.28 -2.81
N SER A 241 17.75 -15.46 -3.98
CA SER A 241 18.02 -14.64 -5.16
C SER A 241 16.74 -14.33 -5.92
N ASP A 242 16.82 -13.27 -6.72
CA ASP A 242 15.85 -12.93 -7.76
C ASP A 242 14.41 -12.77 -7.23
N ASP A 243 13.45 -13.39 -7.89
CA ASP A 243 12.02 -13.32 -7.63
C ASP A 243 11.56 -14.18 -6.44
N LYS A 244 12.45 -14.97 -5.85
CA LYS A 244 12.13 -15.82 -4.69
C LYS A 244 12.24 -15.08 -3.36
N ASP A 245 13.04 -14.03 -3.30
CA ASP A 245 13.15 -13.19 -2.11
C ASP A 245 12.21 -11.98 -2.24
N PRO A 246 11.22 -11.79 -1.34
CA PRO A 246 10.24 -10.71 -1.48
C PRO A 246 10.87 -9.31 -1.42
N PHE A 247 11.92 -9.12 -0.60
CA PHE A 247 12.60 -7.84 -0.53
C PHE A 247 13.38 -7.56 -1.82
N VAL A 248 14.06 -8.55 -2.38
CA VAL A 248 14.73 -8.43 -3.69
C VAL A 248 13.70 -8.21 -4.79
N LYS A 249 12.66 -9.06 -4.92
CA LYS A 249 11.58 -8.94 -5.91
C LYS A 249 10.96 -7.54 -5.91
N GLY A 250 10.59 -7.03 -4.74
CA GLY A 250 10.01 -5.70 -4.60
C GLY A 250 10.99 -4.56 -4.88
N SER A 251 12.25 -4.68 -4.45
CA SER A 251 13.30 -3.68 -4.70
C SER A 251 13.60 -3.53 -6.19
N TYR A 252 13.78 -4.66 -6.89
CA TYR A 252 14.11 -4.69 -8.32
C TYR A 252 12.95 -4.22 -9.20
N ARG A 253 11.71 -4.40 -8.75
CA ARG A 253 10.51 -3.89 -9.42
C ARG A 253 10.16 -2.46 -9.01
N SER A 254 10.99 -1.77 -8.22
CA SER A 254 10.74 -0.41 -7.72
C SER A 254 9.43 -0.26 -6.93
N LEU A 255 8.98 -1.32 -6.23
CA LEU A 255 7.66 -1.35 -5.58
C LEU A 255 7.56 -0.44 -4.35
N PHE A 256 8.65 -0.27 -3.60
CA PHE A 256 8.69 0.51 -2.36
C PHE A 256 9.83 1.54 -2.36
N LEU A 257 10.02 2.15 -3.52
CA LEU A 257 11.02 3.18 -3.76
C LEU A 257 10.58 4.54 -3.18
N ARG A 258 11.52 5.40 -2.75
CA ARG A 258 11.22 6.81 -2.41
C ARG A 258 10.59 7.51 -3.62
N ARG A 259 9.52 8.29 -3.39
CA ARG A 259 8.78 9.00 -4.46
C ARG A 259 9.68 9.87 -5.35
N SER A 260 10.63 10.61 -4.76
CA SER A 260 11.53 11.48 -5.52
C SER A 260 12.54 10.73 -6.41
N CYS A 261 12.65 9.40 -6.31
CA CYS A 261 13.54 8.61 -7.14
C CYS A 261 12.96 8.32 -8.55
N GLU A 262 11.64 8.51 -8.73
CA GLU A 262 10.96 8.44 -10.02
C GLU A 262 11.51 9.49 -10.98
N ASP A 263 11.56 10.75 -10.54
CA ASP A 263 12.04 11.91 -11.29
C ASP A 263 13.34 12.47 -10.68
N CYS A 264 14.36 11.62 -10.56
CA CYS A 264 15.61 12.02 -9.90
C CYS A 264 16.52 12.82 -10.84
N LYS A 265 16.47 14.15 -10.78
CA LYS A 265 17.38 15.04 -11.53
C LYS A 265 18.87 14.84 -11.25
N PHE A 266 19.22 14.19 -10.13
CA PHE A 266 20.61 13.89 -9.79
C PHE A 266 21.11 12.56 -10.40
N ALA A 267 20.22 11.78 -11.01
CA ALA A 267 20.60 10.56 -11.73
C ALA A 267 21.16 10.87 -13.15
N SER A 268 20.82 12.02 -13.73
CA SER A 268 21.31 12.46 -15.04
C SER A 268 22.74 13.02 -15.00
N LEU A 269 23.36 13.08 -16.18
CA LEU A 269 24.57 13.87 -16.42
C LEU A 269 24.25 15.39 -16.41
N PRO A 270 25.21 16.25 -16.04
CA PRO A 270 26.45 15.93 -15.32
C PRO A 270 26.17 15.35 -13.93
N ARG A 271 27.08 14.48 -13.47
CA ARG A 271 27.02 13.85 -12.13
C ARG A 271 27.36 14.86 -11.03
N GLN A 272 27.12 14.53 -9.76
CA GLN A 272 27.27 15.49 -8.64
C GLN A 272 28.59 15.32 -7.89
N GLY A 273 29.09 14.09 -7.76
CA GLY A 273 30.40 13.78 -7.20
C GLY A 273 31.54 14.31 -8.06
N ASP A 274 32.72 14.42 -7.48
CA ASP A 274 33.96 14.64 -8.24
C ASP A 274 34.32 13.35 -9.02
N LEU A 275 33.98 12.21 -8.42
CA LEU A 275 33.93 10.90 -9.05
C LEU A 275 32.51 10.31 -9.00
N THR A 276 32.21 9.42 -9.93
CA THR A 276 31.04 8.52 -9.85
C THR A 276 31.54 7.08 -9.85
N ILE A 277 31.05 6.24 -8.94
CA ILE A 277 31.44 4.82 -8.88
C ILE A 277 30.24 3.88 -8.91
N GLY A 278 30.39 2.70 -9.51
CA GLY A 278 29.30 1.72 -9.53
C GLY A 278 29.69 0.38 -10.15
N ASP A 279 28.70 -0.49 -10.29
CA ASP A 279 28.84 -1.71 -11.09
C ASP A 279 28.93 -1.35 -12.59
N PHE A 280 29.87 -1.96 -13.32
CA PHE A 280 30.03 -1.72 -14.76
C PHE A 280 29.11 -2.63 -15.59
N TRP A 281 27.79 -2.43 -15.51
CA TRP A 281 26.79 -3.32 -16.10
C TRP A 281 26.92 -3.49 -17.62
N GLY A 282 27.37 -2.45 -18.33
CA GLY A 282 27.58 -2.50 -19.79
C GLY A 282 28.84 -3.23 -20.26
N LEU A 283 29.77 -3.52 -19.35
CA LEU A 283 31.12 -3.92 -19.73
C LEU A 283 31.17 -5.23 -20.51
N ARG A 284 30.42 -6.26 -20.08
CA ARG A 284 30.39 -7.56 -20.75
C ARG A 284 29.83 -7.49 -22.18
N ALA A 285 28.86 -6.60 -22.39
CA ALA A 285 28.26 -6.39 -23.71
C ALA A 285 29.19 -5.60 -24.63
N TYR A 286 29.99 -4.69 -24.07
CA TYR A 286 30.98 -3.91 -24.79
C TYR A 286 32.22 -4.74 -25.16
N ASP A 287 32.81 -5.44 -24.18
CA ASP A 287 34.00 -6.27 -24.34
C ASP A 287 33.97 -7.43 -23.32
N LYS A 288 33.82 -8.65 -23.84
CA LYS A 288 33.70 -9.86 -23.01
C LYS A 288 34.97 -10.17 -22.23
N GLU A 289 36.15 -9.78 -22.73
CA GLU A 289 37.44 -10.04 -22.07
C GLU A 289 37.61 -9.18 -20.81
N LEU A 290 36.91 -8.05 -20.75
CA LEU A 290 36.87 -7.16 -19.59
C LEU A 290 35.85 -7.59 -18.52
N HIS A 291 35.11 -8.67 -18.74
CA HIS A 291 34.25 -9.26 -17.72
C HIS A 291 35.08 -9.95 -16.63
N SER A 292 34.56 -9.99 -15.40
CA SER A 292 35.17 -10.79 -14.34
C SER A 292 34.14 -11.24 -13.32
N GLU A 293 34.25 -12.50 -12.89
CA GLU A 293 33.40 -13.14 -11.88
C GLU A 293 33.55 -12.56 -10.46
N LEU A 294 34.54 -11.69 -10.25
CA LEU A 294 34.68 -10.90 -9.02
C LEU A 294 34.23 -9.44 -9.20
N GLY A 295 33.67 -9.09 -10.36
CA GLY A 295 33.16 -7.75 -10.68
C GLY A 295 34.24 -6.76 -11.12
N THR A 296 33.84 -5.80 -11.94
CA THR A 296 34.64 -4.65 -12.40
C THR A 296 33.86 -3.38 -12.09
N SER A 297 34.49 -2.41 -11.42
CA SER A 297 33.84 -1.14 -11.13
C SER A 297 33.86 -0.24 -12.35
N LEU A 298 32.76 0.48 -12.56
CA LEU A 298 32.73 1.71 -13.34
C LEU A 298 33.24 2.85 -12.45
N VAL A 299 34.18 3.65 -12.96
CA VAL A 299 34.59 4.91 -12.36
C VAL A 299 34.48 6.01 -13.43
N LEU A 300 33.71 7.06 -13.14
CA LEU A 300 33.61 8.25 -13.98
C LEU A 300 34.35 9.41 -13.30
N VAL A 301 35.17 10.11 -14.08
CA VAL A 301 35.86 11.32 -13.63
C VAL A 301 35.06 12.54 -14.08
N ASN A 302 34.44 13.23 -13.12
CA ASN A 302 33.50 14.30 -13.43
C ASN A 302 34.17 15.69 -13.44
N ASN A 303 35.32 15.85 -12.79
CA ASN A 303 36.11 17.09 -12.77
C ASN A 303 37.59 16.81 -12.40
N ASP A 304 38.43 17.85 -12.43
CA ASP A 304 39.88 17.74 -12.19
C ASP A 304 40.24 17.27 -10.76
N ARG A 305 39.44 17.63 -9.75
CA ARG A 305 39.63 17.14 -8.38
C ARG A 305 39.40 15.64 -8.27
N GLY A 306 38.39 15.15 -8.98
CA GLY A 306 38.13 13.72 -9.11
C GLY A 306 39.27 13.01 -9.82
N LYS A 307 39.84 13.63 -10.85
CA LYS A 307 41.00 13.11 -11.58
C LYS A 307 42.22 12.95 -10.66
N GLU A 308 42.57 14.00 -9.91
CA GLU A 308 43.66 13.98 -8.93
C GLU A 308 43.49 12.84 -7.90
N LEU A 309 42.28 12.70 -7.34
CA LEU A 309 42.00 11.64 -6.38
C LEU A 309 42.09 10.25 -7.01
N LEU A 310 41.59 10.08 -8.24
CA LEU A 310 41.64 8.80 -8.93
C LEU A 310 43.08 8.40 -9.26
N GLU A 311 43.87 9.30 -9.83
CA GLU A 311 45.28 9.02 -10.20
C GLU A 311 46.09 8.53 -9.01
N ASP A 312 45.86 9.10 -7.82
CA ASP A 312 46.50 8.62 -6.59
C ASP A 312 46.00 7.22 -6.18
N ALA A 313 44.69 6.99 -6.21
CA ALA A 313 44.09 5.71 -5.86
C ALA A 313 44.42 4.56 -6.84
N LEU A 314 44.75 4.89 -8.08
CA LEU A 314 45.09 3.90 -9.11
C LEU A 314 46.47 3.27 -8.93
N LYS A 315 47.35 3.84 -8.08
CA LYS A 315 48.67 3.26 -7.77
C LYS A 315 48.57 1.86 -7.16
N ASP A 316 47.48 1.58 -6.44
CA ASP A 316 47.20 0.29 -5.79
C ASP A 316 46.15 -0.54 -6.55
N ALA A 317 45.80 -0.16 -7.78
CA ALA A 317 44.84 -0.90 -8.59
C ALA A 317 45.50 -2.13 -9.22
N GLY A 318 44.82 -3.29 -9.14
CA GLY A 318 45.25 -4.51 -9.84
C GLY A 318 44.95 -4.50 -11.33
N PHE A 319 44.01 -3.65 -11.78
CA PHE A 319 43.68 -3.47 -13.19
C PHE A 319 43.00 -2.12 -13.42
N VAL A 320 43.40 -1.43 -14.49
CA VAL A 320 42.79 -0.17 -14.96
C VAL A 320 42.74 -0.18 -16.48
N LYS A 321 41.60 0.21 -17.06
CA LYS A 321 41.48 0.49 -18.50
C LYS A 321 40.58 1.71 -18.69
N LYS A 322 41.09 2.73 -19.38
CA LYS A 322 40.30 3.87 -19.86
C LYS A 322 39.46 3.40 -21.05
N LEU A 323 38.18 3.77 -21.06
CA LEU A 323 37.20 3.38 -22.08
C LEU A 323 36.42 4.61 -22.54
N PRO A 324 35.83 4.58 -23.75
CA PRO A 324 34.88 5.62 -24.16
C PRO A 324 33.63 5.60 -23.25
N PHE A 325 33.01 6.76 -23.05
CA PHE A 325 31.79 6.89 -22.25
C PHE A 325 30.64 5.98 -22.74
N GLU A 326 30.63 5.66 -24.04
CA GLU A 326 29.68 4.71 -24.65
C GLU A 326 29.59 3.38 -23.89
N ALA A 327 30.73 2.87 -23.40
CA ALA A 327 30.77 1.61 -22.65
C ALA A 327 29.89 1.66 -21.39
N ALA A 328 29.74 2.84 -20.78
CA ALA A 328 28.94 3.04 -19.58
C ALA A 328 27.43 3.19 -19.85
N LYS A 329 26.97 3.44 -21.09
CA LYS A 329 25.58 3.85 -21.38
C LYS A 329 24.48 2.85 -20.98
N LYS A 330 24.83 1.59 -20.66
CA LYS A 330 23.89 0.63 -20.06
C LYS A 330 23.58 0.89 -18.58
N ASN A 331 24.34 1.75 -17.92
CA ASN A 331 24.05 2.24 -16.58
C ASN A 331 23.00 3.38 -16.60
N ARG A 332 22.38 3.69 -15.44
CA ARG A 332 21.36 4.76 -15.34
C ARG A 332 21.98 6.15 -15.42
N PHE A 333 21.68 6.88 -16.49
CA PHE A 333 21.98 8.32 -16.66
C PHE A 333 20.74 9.15 -16.98
N ARG A 334 19.54 8.63 -16.70
CA ARG A 334 18.27 9.29 -16.97
C ARG A 334 17.57 9.67 -15.67
N GLU A 335 16.89 10.80 -15.70
CA GLU A 335 16.14 11.33 -14.55
C GLU A 335 14.94 10.45 -14.25
N LYS A 336 14.10 10.22 -15.26
CA LYS A 336 12.89 9.42 -15.17
C LYS A 336 13.20 7.93 -15.05
N MET A 337 12.48 7.26 -14.17
CA MET A 337 12.47 5.81 -14.03
C MET A 337 11.04 5.31 -13.86
N HIS A 338 10.75 4.14 -14.42
CA HIS A 338 9.46 3.49 -14.23
C HIS A 338 9.34 2.97 -12.77
N VAL A 339 8.48 3.59 -11.98
CA VAL A 339 8.07 3.07 -10.66
C VAL A 339 6.92 2.08 -10.84
N HIS A 340 6.80 1.12 -9.93
CA HIS A 340 5.70 0.16 -10.00
C HIS A 340 4.35 0.87 -9.82
N SER A 341 3.39 0.62 -10.72
CA SER A 341 2.04 1.21 -10.64
C SER A 341 1.32 0.87 -9.34
N GLN A 342 1.60 -0.31 -8.77
CA GLN A 342 1.01 -0.78 -7.51
C GLN A 342 1.76 -0.31 -6.24
N ARG A 343 2.67 0.67 -6.31
CA ARG A 343 3.41 1.18 -5.14
C ARG A 343 2.50 1.64 -4.02
N ASP A 344 1.49 2.45 -4.34
CA ASP A 344 0.61 3.03 -3.33
C ASP A 344 -0.26 1.94 -2.68
N ARG A 345 -0.77 1.00 -3.50
CA ARG A 345 -1.43 -0.21 -3.00
C ARG A 345 -0.52 -1.06 -2.11
N PHE A 346 0.77 -1.18 -2.41
CA PHE A 346 1.70 -1.92 -1.57
C PHE A 346 1.80 -1.31 -0.16
N PHE A 347 1.99 0.01 -0.06
CA PHE A 347 2.05 0.67 1.25
C PHE A 347 0.72 0.66 2.00
N GLU A 348 -0.40 0.71 1.28
CA GLU A 348 -1.73 0.47 1.86
C GLU A 348 -1.85 -0.96 2.43
N MET A 349 -1.50 -1.97 1.64
CA MET A 349 -1.54 -3.38 2.05
C MET A 349 -0.66 -3.66 3.26
N LEU A 350 0.49 -3.00 3.38
CA LEU A 350 1.34 -3.14 4.56
C LEU A 350 0.63 -2.74 5.86
N GLN A 351 -0.42 -1.90 5.84
CA GLN A 351 -1.14 -1.52 7.05
C GLN A 351 -1.92 -2.69 7.66
N TYR A 352 -2.31 -3.68 6.85
CA TYR A 352 -3.19 -4.76 7.29
C TYR A 352 -2.74 -6.18 6.89
N THR A 353 -1.66 -6.35 6.12
CA THR A 353 -1.14 -7.67 5.73
C THR A 353 0.38 -7.76 5.74
N SER A 354 0.97 -8.95 5.55
CA SER A 354 2.43 -9.14 5.55
C SER A 354 3.12 -8.49 4.35
N MET A 355 4.40 -8.16 4.52
CA MET A 355 5.23 -7.68 3.42
C MET A 355 5.29 -8.71 2.28
N HIS A 356 5.42 -9.99 2.62
CA HIS A 356 5.50 -11.09 1.66
C HIS A 356 4.29 -11.11 0.73
N LYS A 357 3.09 -11.13 1.32
CA LYS A 357 1.82 -11.12 0.57
C LYS A 357 1.64 -9.83 -0.21
N ALA A 358 1.96 -8.68 0.38
CA ALA A 358 1.88 -7.39 -0.29
C ALA A 358 2.76 -7.33 -1.55
N VAL A 359 4.01 -7.83 -1.49
CA VAL A 359 4.89 -7.91 -2.67
C VAL A 359 4.29 -8.84 -3.72
N GLU A 360 3.90 -10.05 -3.35
CA GLU A 360 3.32 -11.03 -4.28
C GLU A 360 2.07 -10.47 -4.98
N TYR A 361 1.08 -10.02 -4.21
CA TYR A 361 -0.21 -9.59 -4.73
C TYR A 361 -0.10 -8.32 -5.56
N CYS A 362 0.75 -7.36 -5.16
CA CYS A 362 0.97 -6.16 -5.95
C CYS A 362 1.73 -6.46 -7.25
N THR A 363 2.69 -7.38 -7.23
CA THR A 363 3.48 -7.70 -8.43
C THR A 363 2.74 -8.59 -9.43
N GLU A 364 1.71 -9.31 -8.99
CA GLU A 364 0.89 -10.21 -9.80
C GLU A 364 -0.52 -9.68 -10.09
N GLY A 365 -0.91 -8.56 -9.47
CA GLY A 365 -2.24 -7.96 -9.65
C GLY A 365 -3.37 -8.80 -9.06
N ARG A 366 -3.08 -9.61 -8.03
CA ARG A 366 -4.04 -10.49 -7.34
C ARG A 366 -4.71 -9.80 -6.16
N TYR A 367 -5.85 -10.31 -5.73
CA TYR A 367 -6.66 -9.86 -4.59
C TYR A 367 -7.23 -11.07 -3.86
N ASP A 368 -7.44 -10.93 -2.56
CA ASP A 368 -8.09 -11.97 -1.77
C ASP A 368 -9.56 -12.10 -2.12
N VAL A 369 -10.25 -10.95 -2.23
CA VAL A 369 -11.70 -10.89 -2.38
C VAL A 369 -12.08 -10.02 -3.57
N GLY A 370 -12.85 -10.58 -4.51
CA GLY A 370 -13.64 -9.80 -5.47
C GLY A 370 -14.99 -9.48 -4.87
N MET A 371 -15.27 -8.21 -4.58
CA MET A 371 -16.53 -7.78 -3.99
C MET A 371 -17.48 -7.24 -5.05
N LEU A 372 -18.65 -7.86 -5.20
CA LEU A 372 -19.70 -7.46 -6.14
C LEU A 372 -20.89 -6.87 -5.39
N GLY A 373 -21.53 -5.86 -5.99
CA GLY A 373 -22.77 -5.29 -5.49
C GLY A 373 -23.15 -4.05 -6.27
N VAL A 374 -23.80 -3.09 -5.61
CA VAL A 374 -24.35 -1.86 -6.23
C VAL A 374 -23.68 -0.58 -5.69
N TRP A 375 -22.41 -0.67 -5.29
CA TRP A 375 -21.63 0.46 -4.76
C TRP A 375 -21.47 1.61 -5.78
N PHE A 376 -21.56 1.30 -7.07
CA PHE A 376 -21.48 2.28 -8.16
C PHE A 376 -22.74 3.14 -8.29
N GLY A 377 -23.86 2.71 -7.71
CA GLY A 377 -25.10 3.47 -7.75
C GLY A 377 -24.99 4.79 -7.01
N CYS A 378 -25.74 5.81 -7.44
CA CYS A 378 -25.75 7.14 -6.84
C CYS A 378 -26.56 7.18 -5.53
N ASN A 379 -26.18 6.35 -4.55
CA ASN A 379 -26.86 6.21 -3.26
C ASN A 379 -25.83 6.23 -2.12
N TYR A 380 -25.94 7.21 -1.22
CA TYR A 380 -25.02 7.36 -0.09
C TYR A 380 -25.01 6.14 0.86
N GLY A 381 -26.17 5.55 1.13
CA GLY A 381 -26.30 4.37 1.97
C GLY A 381 -25.62 3.13 1.37
N SER A 382 -25.71 2.97 0.04
CA SER A 382 -24.95 1.95 -0.69
C SER A 382 -23.45 2.16 -0.50
N ILE A 383 -22.93 3.36 -0.77
CA ILE A 383 -21.50 3.67 -0.58
C ILE A 383 -21.03 3.35 0.84
N ALA A 384 -21.79 3.77 1.86
CA ALA A 384 -21.48 3.48 3.27
C ALA A 384 -21.41 1.98 3.57
N THR A 385 -22.35 1.21 3.00
CA THR A 385 -22.43 -0.24 3.17
C THR A 385 -21.18 -0.92 2.61
N TYR A 386 -20.84 -0.63 1.36
CA TYR A 386 -19.71 -1.30 0.69
C TYR A 386 -18.36 -0.82 1.20
N TYR A 387 -18.23 0.46 1.58
CA TYR A 387 -17.03 0.95 2.24
C TYR A 387 -16.82 0.27 3.60
N GLY A 388 -17.89 0.14 4.40
CA GLY A 388 -17.86 -0.57 5.68
C GLY A 388 -17.46 -2.04 5.51
N LEU A 389 -18.10 -2.76 4.58
CA LEU A 389 -17.78 -4.17 4.31
C LEU A 389 -16.33 -4.35 3.80
N MET A 390 -15.87 -3.47 2.90
CA MET A 390 -14.47 -3.48 2.46
C MET A 390 -13.51 -3.30 3.65
N LYS A 391 -13.81 -2.37 4.56
CA LYS A 391 -12.97 -2.12 5.75
C LYS A 391 -12.98 -3.27 6.74
N GLN A 392 -14.11 -3.94 6.91
CA GLN A 392 -14.19 -5.18 7.71
C GLN A 392 -13.32 -6.29 7.12
N LEU A 393 -13.37 -6.52 5.80
CA LEU A 393 -12.53 -7.50 5.11
C LEU A 393 -11.03 -7.14 5.20
N GLN A 394 -10.68 -5.86 5.03
CA GLN A 394 -9.31 -5.37 5.24
C GLN A 394 -8.86 -5.59 6.69
N GLY A 395 -9.75 -5.41 7.67
CA GLY A 395 -9.51 -5.71 9.09
C GLY A 395 -9.24 -7.20 9.38
N LEU A 396 -9.65 -8.10 8.47
CA LEU A 396 -9.29 -9.53 8.49
C LEU A 396 -7.95 -9.82 7.75
N GLY A 397 -7.26 -8.79 7.26
CA GLY A 397 -6.02 -8.93 6.49
C GLY A 397 -6.22 -9.32 5.03
N LEU A 398 -7.42 -9.10 4.49
CA LEU A 398 -7.81 -9.46 3.12
C LEU A 398 -7.81 -8.23 2.21
N SER A 399 -7.11 -8.31 1.08
CA SER A 399 -7.16 -7.30 0.02
C SER A 399 -8.41 -7.44 -0.84
N VAL A 400 -9.07 -6.31 -1.12
CA VAL A 400 -10.38 -6.31 -1.79
C VAL A 400 -10.29 -5.59 -3.13
N LEU A 401 -10.83 -6.24 -4.17
CA LEU A 401 -11.11 -5.66 -5.48
C LEU A 401 -12.61 -5.38 -5.57
N MET A 402 -12.98 -4.12 -5.71
CA MET A 402 -14.36 -3.71 -6.00
C MET A 402 -14.67 -4.03 -7.46
N ILE A 403 -15.54 -5.01 -7.69
CA ILE A 403 -15.95 -5.39 -9.05
C ILE A 403 -16.87 -4.29 -9.57
N ASP A 404 -16.47 -3.68 -10.69
CA ASP A 404 -17.25 -2.62 -11.35
C ASP A 404 -18.54 -3.17 -11.97
N LYS A 405 -19.46 -2.27 -12.33
CA LYS A 405 -20.81 -2.56 -12.82
C LYS A 405 -20.77 -3.55 -13.99
N PRO A 406 -21.27 -4.78 -13.82
CA PRO A 406 -21.37 -5.72 -14.92
C PRO A 406 -22.56 -5.38 -15.81
N GLY A 407 -22.49 -5.79 -17.08
CA GLY A 407 -23.59 -5.57 -18.04
C GLY A 407 -23.87 -4.09 -18.34
N TYR A 408 -22.86 -3.23 -18.21
CA TYR A 408 -22.97 -1.82 -18.55
C TYR A 408 -23.26 -1.59 -20.03
N THR A 409 -23.84 -0.43 -20.33
CA THR A 409 -23.99 0.10 -21.69
C THR A 409 -23.18 1.39 -21.82
N ASP A 410 -22.94 1.85 -23.05
CA ASP A 410 -22.19 3.09 -23.28
C ASP A 410 -22.91 4.34 -22.75
N GLU A 411 -24.23 4.25 -22.53
CA GLU A 411 -25.12 5.33 -22.06
C GLU A 411 -25.40 5.26 -20.55
N ASP A 412 -24.68 4.41 -19.81
CA ASP A 412 -24.93 4.16 -18.40
C ASP A 412 -24.55 5.35 -17.51
N ARG A 413 -25.56 6.11 -17.10
CA ARG A 413 -25.41 7.35 -16.32
C ARG A 413 -24.71 7.16 -14.98
N GLU A 414 -24.75 5.96 -14.39
CA GLU A 414 -24.06 5.64 -13.12
C GLU A 414 -22.53 5.57 -13.30
N LEU A 415 -22.06 5.42 -14.53
CA LEU A 415 -20.63 5.38 -14.86
C LEU A 415 -20.01 6.77 -15.04
N ASN A 416 -20.81 7.84 -14.98
CA ASN A 416 -20.27 9.19 -15.08
C ASN A 416 -19.32 9.48 -13.91
N GLY A 417 -18.08 9.87 -14.22
CA GLY A 417 -17.03 10.18 -13.25
C GLY A 417 -17.35 11.35 -12.32
N GLU A 418 -18.33 12.19 -12.66
CA GLU A 418 -18.80 13.31 -11.84
C GLU A 418 -19.77 12.87 -10.73
N ASN A 419 -20.30 11.65 -10.79
CA ASN A 419 -21.18 11.13 -9.76
C ASN A 419 -20.43 10.99 -8.43
N HIS A 420 -21.09 11.32 -7.32
CA HIS A 420 -20.49 11.23 -5.99
C HIS A 420 -19.99 9.81 -5.65
N SER A 421 -20.64 8.76 -6.16
CA SER A 421 -20.21 7.36 -6.01
C SER A 421 -18.88 7.09 -6.71
N ARG A 422 -18.70 7.64 -7.93
CA ARG A 422 -17.46 7.50 -8.72
C ARG A 422 -16.33 8.34 -8.17
N ILE A 423 -16.62 9.57 -7.74
CA ILE A 423 -15.66 10.43 -7.05
C ILE A 423 -15.13 9.74 -5.79
N PHE A 424 -16.02 9.14 -4.98
CA PHE A 424 -15.61 8.40 -3.79
C PHE A 424 -14.81 7.15 -4.14
N ALA A 425 -15.28 6.34 -5.11
CA ALA A 425 -14.58 5.13 -5.52
C ALA A 425 -13.15 5.40 -6.00
N ASN A 426 -12.92 6.48 -6.76
CA ASN A 426 -11.58 6.83 -7.26
C ASN A 426 -10.56 7.12 -6.15
N SER A 427 -11.02 7.52 -4.96
CA SER A 427 -10.15 7.86 -3.83
C SER A 427 -10.03 6.74 -2.79
N HIS A 428 -11.02 5.86 -2.70
CA HIS A 428 -11.13 4.90 -1.59
C HIS A 428 -11.22 3.42 -2.01
N PHE A 429 -11.43 3.12 -3.31
CA PHE A 429 -11.63 1.77 -3.80
C PHE A 429 -10.57 1.35 -4.83
N HIS A 430 -10.14 0.09 -4.74
CA HIS A 430 -9.49 -0.59 -5.88
C HIS A 430 -10.58 -1.12 -6.79
N VAL A 431 -10.91 -0.39 -7.86
CA VAL A 431 -11.97 -0.77 -8.80
C VAL A 431 -11.40 -1.62 -9.93
N SER A 432 -12.10 -2.71 -10.27
CA SER A 432 -11.73 -3.54 -11.41
C SER A 432 -11.90 -2.77 -12.73
N ARG A 433 -11.27 -3.25 -13.81
CA ARG A 433 -11.75 -2.84 -15.14
C ARG A 433 -13.23 -3.23 -15.28
N LYS A 434 -13.95 -2.55 -16.18
CA LYS A 434 -15.29 -2.96 -16.56
C LYS A 434 -15.23 -4.29 -17.31
N TYR A 435 -16.18 -5.17 -17.01
CA TYR A 435 -16.32 -6.48 -17.66
C TYR A 435 -17.73 -6.59 -18.25
N ALA A 436 -17.83 -7.05 -19.49
CA ALA A 436 -19.09 -7.56 -20.00
C ALA A 436 -19.51 -8.80 -19.20
N LEU A 437 -20.80 -9.15 -19.20
CA LEU A 437 -21.31 -10.34 -18.50
C LEU A 437 -20.56 -11.61 -18.91
N SER A 438 -20.22 -11.75 -20.20
CA SER A 438 -19.44 -12.87 -20.74
C SER A 438 -17.99 -12.90 -20.27
N GLU A 439 -17.41 -11.78 -19.84
CA GLU A 439 -16.01 -11.68 -19.41
C GLU A 439 -15.82 -11.84 -17.90
N MET A 440 -16.89 -11.83 -17.09
CA MET A 440 -16.78 -11.84 -15.63
C MET A 440 -15.97 -13.04 -15.10
N HIS A 441 -15.97 -14.17 -15.82
CA HIS A 441 -15.19 -15.36 -15.48
C HIS A 441 -13.67 -15.09 -15.38
N LEU A 442 -13.15 -14.04 -16.03
CA LEU A 442 -11.73 -13.64 -15.95
C LEU A 442 -11.33 -13.18 -14.55
N LEU A 443 -12.28 -12.73 -13.73
CA LEU A 443 -12.03 -12.34 -12.34
C LEU A 443 -11.51 -13.50 -11.48
N ASN A 444 -11.79 -14.76 -11.84
CA ASN A 444 -11.29 -15.94 -11.13
C ASN A 444 -9.75 -16.06 -11.16
N HIS A 445 -9.08 -15.39 -12.10
CA HIS A 445 -7.62 -15.29 -12.17
C HIS A 445 -7.03 -14.16 -11.32
N LYS A 446 -7.88 -13.21 -10.89
CA LYS A 446 -7.47 -12.06 -10.07
C LYS A 446 -7.83 -12.23 -8.61
N CYS A 447 -8.95 -12.89 -8.32
CA CYS A 447 -9.48 -13.02 -6.97
C CYS A 447 -9.42 -14.46 -6.46
N ASP A 448 -9.03 -14.62 -5.20
CA ASP A 448 -8.99 -15.92 -4.52
C ASP A 448 -10.38 -16.35 -4.01
N SER A 449 -11.25 -15.38 -3.76
CA SER A 449 -12.61 -15.55 -3.30
C SER A 449 -13.53 -14.42 -3.76
N PHE A 450 -14.83 -14.57 -3.55
CA PHE A 450 -15.85 -13.61 -3.95
C PHE A 450 -16.84 -13.36 -2.83
N VAL A 451 -17.17 -12.08 -2.64
CA VAL A 451 -18.17 -11.60 -1.69
C VAL A 451 -19.24 -10.82 -2.46
N ILE A 452 -20.52 -11.05 -2.15
CA ILE A 452 -21.63 -10.23 -2.60
C ILE A 452 -22.43 -9.72 -1.41
N GLY A 453 -23.03 -8.55 -1.56
CA GLY A 453 -23.86 -7.94 -0.54
C GLY A 453 -23.29 -6.61 -0.08
N SER A 454 -24.02 -5.83 0.70
CA SER A 454 -25.16 -6.25 1.53
C SER A 454 -26.52 -5.73 1.02
N ASP A 455 -26.57 -4.92 -0.03
CA ASP A 455 -27.82 -4.26 -0.46
C ASP A 455 -28.87 -5.22 -1.09
N GLN A 456 -29.90 -4.66 -1.73
CA GLN A 456 -30.99 -5.36 -2.44
C GLN A 456 -30.53 -6.13 -3.71
N VAL A 457 -29.37 -6.77 -3.68
CA VAL A 457 -28.78 -7.54 -4.77
C VAL A 457 -29.61 -8.76 -5.15
N TRP A 458 -30.49 -9.25 -4.27
CA TRP A 458 -31.41 -10.35 -4.57
C TRP A 458 -32.87 -9.89 -4.74
N ASN A 459 -33.14 -8.59 -4.76
CA ASN A 459 -34.41 -8.10 -5.28
C ASN A 459 -34.50 -8.39 -6.79
N TYR A 460 -35.46 -9.21 -7.22
CA TYR A 460 -35.55 -9.63 -8.63
C TYR A 460 -35.70 -8.47 -9.62
N GLY A 461 -36.41 -7.40 -9.23
CA GLY A 461 -36.59 -6.22 -10.07
C GLY A 461 -35.27 -5.53 -10.42
N ILE A 462 -34.28 -5.65 -9.52
CA ILE A 462 -32.92 -5.12 -9.68
C ILE A 462 -31.99 -6.18 -10.30
N CYS A 463 -31.94 -7.36 -9.68
CA CYS A 463 -31.04 -8.46 -10.02
C CYS A 463 -31.10 -8.86 -11.49
N ARG A 464 -32.30 -8.89 -12.09
CA ARG A 464 -32.47 -9.30 -13.50
C ARG A 464 -31.72 -8.40 -14.50
N ASN A 465 -31.44 -7.15 -14.14
CA ASN A 465 -30.73 -6.20 -14.99
C ASN A 465 -29.24 -6.54 -15.10
N PHE A 466 -28.73 -7.43 -14.25
CA PHE A 466 -27.32 -7.85 -14.20
C PHE A 466 -27.14 -9.31 -14.64
N GLY A 467 -28.09 -9.84 -15.41
CA GLY A 467 -28.15 -11.25 -15.76
C GLY A 467 -28.24 -12.11 -14.49
N ARG A 468 -27.29 -13.05 -14.34
CA ARG A 468 -27.16 -13.91 -13.15
C ARG A 468 -25.91 -13.62 -12.33
N SER A 469 -25.24 -12.49 -12.59
CA SER A 469 -23.99 -12.14 -11.90
C SER A 469 -24.19 -11.91 -10.39
N PHE A 470 -25.36 -11.44 -9.95
CA PHE A 470 -25.71 -11.34 -8.52
C PHE A 470 -26.02 -12.69 -7.86
N LEU A 471 -26.07 -13.77 -8.64
CA LEU A 471 -26.04 -15.15 -8.15
C LEU A 471 -24.63 -15.77 -8.29
N MET A 472 -23.62 -14.96 -8.64
CA MET A 472 -22.22 -15.36 -8.87
C MET A 472 -22.06 -16.52 -9.87
N ASP A 473 -22.86 -16.54 -10.93
CA ASP A 473 -22.82 -17.59 -11.95
C ASP A 473 -21.41 -17.76 -12.59
N PHE A 474 -20.69 -16.66 -12.77
CA PHE A 474 -19.33 -16.59 -13.33
C PHE A 474 -18.21 -17.10 -12.41
N VAL A 475 -18.49 -17.30 -11.11
CA VAL A 475 -17.48 -17.72 -10.14
C VAL A 475 -17.32 -19.23 -10.19
N ARG A 476 -16.08 -19.72 -10.31
CA ARG A 476 -15.82 -21.16 -10.38
C ARG A 476 -16.03 -21.85 -9.03
N ASP A 477 -16.27 -23.15 -9.06
CA ASP A 477 -16.67 -23.89 -7.85
C ASP A 477 -15.53 -24.11 -6.86
N GLU A 478 -14.27 -24.09 -7.30
CA GLU A 478 -13.13 -24.12 -6.39
C GLU A 478 -12.94 -22.83 -5.58
N LYS A 479 -13.60 -21.74 -5.98
CA LYS A 479 -13.50 -20.43 -5.32
C LYS A 479 -14.56 -20.31 -4.23
N LYS A 480 -14.18 -19.69 -3.11
CA LYS A 480 -15.11 -19.36 -2.01
C LYS A 480 -16.10 -18.27 -2.47
N LYS A 481 -17.39 -18.49 -2.25
CA LYS A 481 -18.51 -17.58 -2.56
C LYS A 481 -19.27 -17.28 -1.27
N VAL A 482 -19.28 -16.02 -0.83
CA VAL A 482 -19.94 -15.61 0.42
C VAL A 482 -20.94 -14.49 0.13
N ALA A 483 -22.18 -14.64 0.60
CA ALA A 483 -23.18 -13.58 0.57
C ALA A 483 -23.26 -12.96 1.96
N VAL A 484 -22.95 -11.66 2.07
CA VAL A 484 -22.89 -10.94 3.35
C VAL A 484 -24.07 -10.02 3.47
N ALA A 485 -24.95 -10.31 4.43
CA ALA A 485 -26.12 -9.53 4.77
C ALA A 485 -26.91 -9.08 3.54
N VAL A 486 -27.18 -9.96 2.56
CA VAL A 486 -27.91 -9.57 1.35
C VAL A 486 -29.41 -9.34 1.62
N SER A 487 -30.09 -8.60 0.74
CA SER A 487 -31.51 -8.29 0.89
C SER A 487 -32.34 -8.61 -0.37
N PHE A 488 -33.57 -9.06 -0.14
CA PHE A 488 -34.63 -9.18 -1.16
C PHE A 488 -35.50 -7.91 -1.27
N GLY A 489 -35.40 -7.01 -0.29
CA GLY A 489 -36.19 -5.77 -0.19
C GLY A 489 -37.67 -5.94 0.17
N HIS A 490 -38.16 -7.18 0.21
CA HIS A 490 -39.57 -7.52 0.39
C HIS A 490 -39.71 -8.84 1.16
N GLY A 491 -40.84 -9.04 1.85
CA GLY A 491 -41.12 -10.28 2.58
C GLY A 491 -41.54 -11.47 1.72
N LYS A 492 -41.49 -11.33 0.38
CA LYS A 492 -41.80 -12.38 -0.59
C LYS A 492 -40.87 -12.25 -1.81
N ASP A 493 -40.57 -13.37 -2.44
CA ASP A 493 -39.83 -13.40 -3.71
C ASP A 493 -40.78 -13.29 -4.91
N PHE A 494 -40.48 -12.38 -5.84
CA PHE A 494 -41.32 -12.09 -7.02
C PHE A 494 -40.78 -12.69 -8.31
N ARG A 495 -39.82 -13.63 -8.24
CA ARG A 495 -39.27 -14.28 -9.44
C ARG A 495 -40.30 -15.19 -10.09
N PRO A 496 -40.34 -15.26 -11.43
CA PRO A 496 -41.05 -16.33 -12.14
C PRO A 496 -40.52 -17.70 -11.70
N GLU A 497 -41.38 -18.72 -11.72
CA GLU A 497 -41.08 -20.07 -11.26
C GLU A 497 -39.81 -20.67 -11.89
N ARG A 498 -39.66 -20.52 -13.21
CA ARG A 498 -38.46 -21.00 -13.92
C ARG A 498 -37.17 -20.35 -13.41
N GLU A 499 -37.18 -19.03 -13.23
CA GLU A 499 -36.00 -18.32 -12.70
C GLU A 499 -35.77 -18.62 -11.22
N ARG A 500 -36.81 -18.95 -10.46
CA ARG A 500 -36.69 -19.40 -9.07
C ARG A 500 -35.94 -20.73 -8.97
N LEU A 501 -36.29 -21.71 -9.80
CA LEU A 501 -35.58 -23.01 -9.87
C LEU A 501 -34.11 -22.82 -10.22
N VAL A 502 -33.82 -22.00 -11.22
CA VAL A 502 -32.44 -21.72 -11.62
C VAL A 502 -31.68 -20.97 -10.52
N SER A 503 -32.32 -19.98 -9.88
CA SER A 503 -31.71 -19.23 -8.78
C SER A 503 -31.40 -20.14 -7.59
N ALA A 504 -32.26 -21.12 -7.27
CA ALA A 504 -32.03 -22.08 -6.19
C ALA A 504 -30.72 -22.84 -6.41
N GLU A 505 -30.46 -23.31 -7.63
CA GLU A 505 -29.22 -24.03 -7.96
C GLU A 505 -27.97 -23.16 -7.81
N TYR A 506 -28.03 -21.87 -8.17
CA TYR A 506 -26.91 -20.96 -7.94
C TYR A 506 -26.73 -20.61 -6.45
N LEU A 507 -27.82 -20.41 -5.70
CA LEU A 507 -27.77 -20.09 -4.28
C LEU A 507 -27.14 -21.23 -3.47
N LYS A 508 -27.41 -22.49 -3.84
CA LYS A 508 -26.75 -23.67 -3.23
C LYS A 508 -25.24 -23.73 -3.46
N ARG A 509 -24.69 -22.97 -4.43
CA ARG A 509 -23.24 -22.90 -4.70
C ARG A 509 -22.50 -21.92 -3.80
N PHE A 510 -23.22 -21.13 -2.99
CA PHE A 510 -22.59 -20.28 -1.97
C PHE A 510 -22.12 -21.13 -0.81
N ASP A 511 -20.94 -20.81 -0.30
CA ASP A 511 -20.37 -21.52 0.84
C ASP A 511 -21.01 -21.06 2.15
N GLU A 512 -21.35 -19.77 2.24
CA GLU A 512 -22.00 -19.15 3.39
C GLU A 512 -22.91 -18.01 2.93
N ILE A 513 -24.10 -17.90 3.54
CA ILE A 513 -25.08 -16.87 3.24
C ILE A 513 -25.57 -16.23 4.53
N SER A 514 -25.49 -14.91 4.58
CA SER A 514 -26.22 -14.11 5.56
C SER A 514 -27.10 -13.06 4.90
N VAL A 515 -28.16 -12.68 5.61
CA VAL A 515 -29.19 -11.73 5.18
C VAL A 515 -29.45 -10.67 6.25
N ARG A 516 -30.01 -9.52 5.86
CA ARG A 516 -30.36 -8.45 6.81
C ARG A 516 -31.67 -8.72 7.53
N GLU A 517 -32.68 -9.13 6.76
CA GLU A 517 -34.04 -9.27 7.25
C GLU A 517 -34.33 -10.70 7.71
N THR A 518 -35.05 -10.84 8.82
CA THR A 518 -35.52 -12.16 9.28
C THR A 518 -36.43 -12.83 8.24
N SER A 519 -37.24 -12.06 7.51
CA SER A 519 -38.08 -12.57 6.42
C SER A 519 -37.27 -13.14 5.24
N ALA A 520 -36.04 -12.65 5.02
CA ALA A 520 -35.16 -13.19 3.98
C ALA A 520 -34.61 -14.58 4.33
N VAL A 521 -34.48 -14.90 5.63
CA VAL A 521 -34.12 -16.26 6.09
C VAL A 521 -35.20 -17.25 5.67
N ASP A 522 -36.46 -16.89 5.93
CA ASP A 522 -37.63 -17.67 5.54
C ASP A 522 -37.75 -17.85 4.03
N ILE A 523 -37.46 -16.80 3.25
CA ILE A 523 -37.47 -16.88 1.77
C ILE A 523 -36.42 -17.89 1.30
N LEU A 524 -35.19 -17.83 1.82
CA LEU A 524 -34.11 -18.74 1.42
C LEU A 524 -34.42 -20.19 1.75
N ASP A 525 -34.93 -20.45 2.95
CA ASP A 525 -35.29 -21.80 3.38
C ASP A 525 -36.48 -22.35 2.60
N LYS A 526 -37.64 -21.68 2.66
CA LYS A 526 -38.91 -22.20 2.12
C LYS A 526 -38.98 -22.15 0.58
N THR A 527 -38.31 -21.19 -0.05
CA THR A 527 -38.43 -20.96 -1.51
C THR A 527 -37.25 -21.55 -2.28
N PHE A 528 -36.04 -21.51 -1.72
CA PHE A 528 -34.82 -21.92 -2.41
C PHE A 528 -34.16 -23.16 -1.79
N GLY A 529 -34.58 -23.60 -0.60
CA GLY A 529 -34.01 -24.75 0.10
C GLY A 529 -32.57 -24.48 0.57
N VAL A 530 -32.27 -23.25 0.98
CA VAL A 530 -30.91 -22.82 1.37
C VAL A 530 -30.92 -22.21 2.77
N SER A 531 -30.02 -22.69 3.63
CA SER A 531 -29.83 -22.14 4.98
C SER A 531 -29.12 -20.79 4.94
N SER A 532 -29.52 -19.89 5.83
CA SER A 532 -28.86 -18.59 6.00
C SER A 532 -28.95 -18.10 7.43
N VAL A 533 -28.09 -17.13 7.78
CA VAL A 533 -28.08 -16.47 9.10
C VAL A 533 -28.45 -15.00 8.97
N ARG A 534 -29.27 -14.48 9.88
CA ARG A 534 -29.53 -13.05 9.96
C ARG A 534 -28.35 -12.36 10.64
N VAL A 535 -27.69 -11.45 9.95
CA VAL A 535 -26.60 -10.63 10.51
C VAL A 535 -26.89 -9.15 10.30
N LEU A 536 -26.12 -8.30 10.97
CA LEU A 536 -26.26 -6.86 10.92
C LEU A 536 -25.74 -6.31 9.59
N ASP A 537 -26.38 -5.26 9.08
CA ASP A 537 -25.89 -4.52 7.90
C ASP A 537 -24.45 -3.99 8.18
N PRO A 538 -23.50 -4.11 7.22
CA PRO A 538 -22.16 -3.54 7.31
C PRO A 538 -22.09 -2.09 7.81
N VAL A 539 -23.12 -1.27 7.61
CA VAL A 539 -23.13 0.10 8.15
C VAL A 539 -23.06 0.14 9.68
N PHE A 540 -23.60 -0.85 10.37
CA PHE A 540 -23.52 -0.94 11.82
C PHE A 540 -22.42 -1.86 12.31
N SER A 541 -22.08 -2.94 11.59
CA SER A 541 -21.00 -3.85 12.00
C SER A 541 -19.59 -3.27 11.78
N THR A 542 -19.51 -2.11 11.12
CA THR A 542 -18.27 -1.33 10.97
C THR A 542 -18.06 -0.42 12.18
N ASP A 543 -16.82 -0.32 12.66
CA ASP A 543 -16.46 0.63 13.71
C ASP A 543 -16.76 2.08 13.26
N ARG A 544 -17.35 2.86 14.15
CA ARG A 544 -17.77 4.25 13.87
C ARG A 544 -16.59 5.14 13.43
N SER A 545 -15.37 4.88 13.92
CA SER A 545 -14.17 5.64 13.56
C SER A 545 -13.86 5.60 12.06
N VAL A 546 -14.29 4.55 11.36
CA VAL A 546 -14.16 4.43 9.90
C VAL A 546 -14.98 5.52 9.19
N TYR A 547 -16.19 5.81 9.68
CA TYR A 547 -17.02 6.88 9.14
C TYR A 547 -16.59 8.25 9.66
N ASP A 548 -16.08 8.34 10.89
CA ASP A 548 -15.53 9.59 11.42
C ASP A 548 -14.37 10.11 10.56
N ALA A 549 -13.47 9.22 10.13
CA ALA A 549 -12.37 9.56 9.22
C ALA A 549 -12.88 10.11 7.87
N ILE A 550 -13.97 9.55 7.34
CA ILE A 550 -14.59 10.06 6.11
C ILE A 550 -15.23 11.44 6.33
N ALA A 551 -15.89 11.67 7.47
CA ALA A 551 -16.45 12.99 7.79
C ALA A 551 -15.38 14.08 7.89
N GLU A 552 -14.17 13.75 8.33
CA GLU A 552 -13.04 14.68 8.41
C GLU A 552 -12.53 15.15 7.05
N GLU A 553 -12.83 14.41 5.97
CA GLU A 553 -12.51 14.79 4.59
C GLU A 553 -13.48 15.84 4.01
N SER A 554 -14.57 16.13 4.72
CA SER A 554 -15.53 17.14 4.29
C SER A 554 -14.98 18.56 4.46
N SER A 555 -15.29 19.43 3.50
CA SER A 555 -15.00 20.86 3.58
C SER A 555 -16.10 21.67 4.27
N ARG A 556 -17.17 21.02 4.74
CA ARG A 556 -18.31 21.68 5.40
C ARG A 556 -17.91 22.13 6.80
N LYS A 557 -18.52 23.23 7.28
CA LYS A 557 -18.17 23.90 8.55
C LYS A 557 -19.39 24.51 9.24
N GLU A 558 -20.42 23.70 9.40
CA GLU A 558 -21.58 24.09 10.21
C GLU A 558 -21.17 24.25 11.67
N THR A 559 -21.37 25.44 12.24
CA THR A 559 -21.10 25.74 13.65
C THR A 559 -22.36 25.77 14.50
N GLU A 560 -23.49 26.16 13.91
CA GLU A 560 -24.77 26.28 14.59
C GLU A 560 -25.54 24.94 14.60
N PRO A 561 -26.18 24.56 15.73
CA PRO A 561 -27.09 23.42 15.82
C PRO A 561 -28.14 23.40 14.70
N TYR A 562 -28.46 22.21 14.17
CA TYR A 562 -29.42 22.06 13.08
C TYR A 562 -30.21 20.75 13.13
N LEU A 563 -31.40 20.80 12.56
CA LEU A 563 -32.22 19.66 12.18
C LEU A 563 -31.75 19.20 10.81
N LEU A 564 -31.12 18.02 10.73
CA LEU A 564 -30.82 17.40 9.45
C LEU A 564 -32.09 16.75 8.90
N THR A 565 -32.42 17.01 7.65
CA THR A 565 -33.42 16.23 6.93
C THR A 565 -32.78 15.49 5.77
N TYR A 566 -32.94 14.17 5.70
CA TYR A 566 -32.54 13.38 4.53
C TYR A 566 -33.78 12.78 3.88
N ILE A 567 -34.26 13.43 2.81
CA ILE A 567 -35.55 13.15 2.18
C ILE A 567 -35.35 12.75 0.72
N LEU A 568 -35.63 11.48 0.41
CA LEU A 568 -35.51 10.90 -0.92
C LEU A 568 -36.69 11.28 -1.81
N ASP A 569 -37.90 11.29 -1.25
CA ASP A 569 -39.14 11.55 -1.98
C ASP A 569 -39.93 12.69 -1.31
N PRO A 570 -39.66 13.97 -1.64
CA PRO A 570 -40.34 15.11 -1.01
C PRO A 570 -41.85 15.11 -1.26
N THR A 571 -42.64 15.35 -0.22
CA THR A 571 -44.11 15.54 -0.29
C THR A 571 -44.56 16.69 0.62
N PRO A 572 -45.74 17.31 0.38
CA PRO A 572 -46.27 18.36 1.25
C PRO A 572 -46.34 17.97 2.73
N GLU A 573 -46.73 16.73 3.04
CA GLU A 573 -46.86 16.20 4.39
C GLU A 573 -45.51 16.09 5.09
N LYS A 574 -44.46 15.68 4.37
CA LYS A 574 -43.09 15.65 4.90
C LYS A 574 -42.58 17.06 5.22
N LYS A 575 -42.91 18.05 4.38
CA LYS A 575 -42.56 19.45 4.63
C LYS A 575 -43.22 19.99 5.89
N GLU A 576 -44.46 19.59 6.14
CA GLU A 576 -45.17 19.96 7.36
C GLU A 576 -44.52 19.35 8.62
N ALA A 577 -44.14 18.08 8.56
CA ALA A 577 -43.37 17.44 9.63
C ALA A 577 -42.02 18.14 9.89
N ILE A 578 -41.33 18.58 8.84
CA ILE A 578 -40.08 19.36 8.94
C ILE A 578 -40.31 20.67 9.67
N ARG A 579 -41.30 21.48 9.26
CA ARG A 579 -41.59 22.78 9.89
C ARG A 579 -41.95 22.60 11.35
N PHE A 580 -42.84 21.65 11.65
CA PHE A 580 -43.23 21.33 13.02
C PHE A 580 -42.03 21.02 13.90
N LEU A 581 -41.14 20.10 13.47
CA LEU A 581 -39.96 19.75 14.25
C LEU A 581 -38.95 20.90 14.35
N SER A 582 -38.73 21.64 13.26
CA SER A 582 -37.84 22.80 13.22
C SER A 582 -38.28 23.87 14.24
N GLU A 583 -39.58 24.18 14.27
CA GLU A 583 -40.17 25.15 15.20
C GLU A 583 -40.12 24.65 16.66
N LYS A 584 -40.54 23.40 16.91
CA LYS A 584 -40.58 22.83 18.27
C LYS A 584 -39.19 22.66 18.88
N LEU A 585 -38.19 22.35 18.08
CA LEU A 585 -36.81 22.18 18.54
C LEU A 585 -36.01 23.49 18.52
N GLY A 586 -36.52 24.55 17.88
CA GLY A 586 -35.78 25.80 17.68
C GLY A 586 -34.53 25.63 16.81
N LEU A 587 -34.56 24.68 15.87
CA LEU A 587 -33.42 24.33 15.02
C LEU A 587 -33.69 24.74 13.58
N ARG A 588 -32.73 25.39 12.93
CA ARG A 588 -32.77 25.56 11.48
C ARG A 588 -32.71 24.19 10.80
N ALA A 589 -33.47 24.02 9.72
CA ALA A 589 -33.43 22.79 8.94
C ALA A 589 -32.35 22.85 7.84
N VAL A 590 -31.63 21.75 7.66
CA VAL A 590 -30.65 21.56 6.58
C VAL A 590 -31.05 20.32 5.80
N HIS A 591 -31.23 20.46 4.48
CA HIS A 591 -31.85 19.43 3.66
C HIS A 591 -30.86 18.76 2.72
N ILE A 592 -30.75 17.44 2.84
CA ILE A 592 -30.13 16.56 1.85
C ILE A 592 -31.24 15.83 1.11
N LEU A 593 -31.15 15.83 -0.23
CA LEU A 593 -32.08 15.14 -1.12
C LEU A 593 -31.50 13.80 -1.61
N ASP A 594 -32.26 13.08 -2.44
CA ASP A 594 -31.80 11.86 -3.10
C ASP A 594 -30.44 12.04 -3.79
N GLY A 595 -29.57 11.03 -3.66
CA GLY A 595 -28.20 11.08 -4.20
C GLY A 595 -28.16 11.00 -5.73
N THR A 596 -29.27 10.60 -6.35
CA THR A 596 -29.43 10.41 -7.79
C THR A 596 -29.40 11.76 -8.53
N PRO A 597 -28.34 12.10 -9.28
CA PRO A 597 -28.17 13.45 -9.82
C PRO A 597 -29.29 13.88 -10.77
N TRP A 598 -29.82 12.95 -11.58
CA TRP A 598 -30.88 13.24 -12.53
C TRP A 598 -32.28 13.41 -11.89
N ASN A 599 -32.43 13.15 -10.59
CA ASN A 599 -33.66 13.45 -9.84
C ASN A 599 -33.55 14.74 -9.04
N TYR A 600 -32.35 15.34 -8.93
CA TYR A 600 -32.07 16.43 -8.01
C TYR A 600 -32.95 17.64 -8.25
N GLU A 601 -33.02 18.16 -9.48
CA GLU A 601 -33.81 19.36 -9.80
C GLU A 601 -35.31 19.17 -9.52
N SER A 602 -35.88 18.03 -9.92
CA SER A 602 -37.30 17.72 -9.63
C SER A 602 -37.56 17.60 -8.13
N ASN A 603 -36.66 16.98 -7.38
CA ASN A 603 -36.81 16.85 -5.93
C ASN A 603 -36.59 18.20 -5.22
N LYS A 604 -35.67 19.04 -5.71
CA LYS A 604 -35.44 20.39 -5.21
C LYS A 604 -36.67 21.27 -5.39
N GLU A 605 -37.31 21.22 -6.56
CA GLU A 605 -38.57 21.92 -6.84
C GLU A 605 -39.70 21.44 -5.91
N LYS A 606 -39.89 20.12 -5.78
CA LYS A 606 -40.91 19.55 -4.88
C LYS A 606 -40.69 19.92 -3.42
N MET A 607 -39.42 19.94 -2.99
CA MET A 607 -39.02 20.36 -1.65
C MET A 607 -39.34 21.83 -1.45
N GLY A 608 -38.84 22.73 -2.30
CA GLY A 608 -39.19 24.16 -2.28
C GLY A 608 -39.01 24.82 -0.90
N MET A 609 -37.92 24.48 -0.20
CA MET A 609 -37.56 25.01 1.12
C MET A 609 -36.13 25.56 1.08
N ASP A 610 -35.84 26.57 1.91
CA ASP A 610 -34.47 27.07 2.10
C ASP A 610 -33.60 26.03 2.81
N GLY A 611 -32.27 26.13 2.68
CA GLY A 611 -31.35 25.20 3.35
C GLY A 611 -31.14 23.86 2.62
N ILE A 612 -31.58 23.74 1.36
CA ILE A 612 -31.23 22.60 0.50
C ILE A 612 -29.76 22.67 0.11
N LEU A 613 -29.05 21.59 0.39
CA LEU A 613 -27.63 21.48 0.10
C LEU A 613 -27.40 21.02 -1.33
N GLU A 614 -26.51 21.73 -2.02
CA GLU A 614 -26.07 21.39 -3.36
C GLU A 614 -24.72 20.67 -3.34
N ASN A 615 -24.49 19.86 -4.39
CA ASN A 615 -23.22 19.16 -4.63
C ASN A 615 -22.74 18.35 -3.43
N VAL A 616 -23.67 17.69 -2.73
CA VAL A 616 -23.37 16.85 -1.58
C VAL A 616 -22.55 15.65 -2.03
N LYS A 617 -21.35 15.49 -1.47
CA LYS A 617 -20.52 14.30 -1.65
C LYS A 617 -20.73 13.33 -0.49
N PHE A 618 -20.21 12.11 -0.60
CA PHE A 618 -20.37 11.11 0.46
C PHE A 618 -19.78 11.55 1.81
N GLN A 619 -18.60 12.19 1.82
CA GLN A 619 -18.02 12.75 3.03
C GLN A 619 -18.89 13.83 3.68
N ASP A 620 -19.56 14.66 2.86
CA ASP A 620 -20.48 15.69 3.36
C ASP A 620 -21.70 15.03 4.00
N TRP A 621 -22.24 13.99 3.36
CA TRP A 621 -23.37 13.23 3.89
C TRP A 621 -23.07 12.71 5.30
N ILE A 622 -21.94 12.04 5.50
CA ILE A 622 -21.52 11.54 6.82
C ILE A 622 -21.29 12.71 7.80
N TYR A 623 -20.62 13.78 7.36
CA TYR A 623 -20.40 14.99 8.17
C TYR A 623 -21.71 15.54 8.73
N TYR A 624 -22.75 15.65 7.90
CA TYR A 624 -24.03 16.21 8.34
C TYR A 624 -24.74 15.31 9.36
N PHE A 625 -24.69 13.99 9.19
CA PHE A 625 -25.23 13.05 10.19
C PHE A 625 -24.45 13.10 11.52
N LYS A 626 -23.12 13.18 11.45
CA LYS A 626 -22.25 13.25 12.63
C LYS A 626 -22.51 14.50 13.47
N ASN A 627 -22.70 15.65 12.82
CA ASN A 627 -22.76 16.96 13.48
C ASN A 627 -24.19 17.48 13.71
N SER A 628 -25.23 16.76 13.29
CA SER A 628 -26.62 17.19 13.51
C SER A 628 -27.03 17.14 14.98
N SER A 629 -28.04 17.93 15.33
CA SER A 629 -28.67 17.90 16.66
C SER A 629 -29.92 17.02 16.68
N TYR A 630 -30.57 16.87 15.53
CA TYR A 630 -31.72 15.99 15.31
C TYR A 630 -31.77 15.53 13.86
N VAL A 631 -32.38 14.36 13.58
CA VAL A 631 -32.56 13.83 12.21
C VAL A 631 -34.03 13.56 11.89
N LEU A 632 -34.52 14.05 10.75
CA LEU A 632 -35.76 13.57 10.12
C LEU A 632 -35.42 12.91 8.78
N THR A 633 -35.92 11.71 8.52
CA THR A 633 -35.57 11.02 7.26
C THR A 633 -36.62 10.02 6.80
N ASP A 634 -36.74 9.85 5.48
CA ASP A 634 -37.51 8.79 4.84
C ASP A 634 -36.64 7.66 4.26
N SER A 635 -35.37 7.61 4.68
CA SER A 635 -34.37 6.63 4.26
C SER A 635 -34.03 5.67 5.40
N CYS A 636 -34.00 4.36 5.10
CA CYS A 636 -33.58 3.35 6.07
C CYS A 636 -32.12 3.55 6.50
N HIS A 637 -31.24 3.94 5.55
CA HIS A 637 -29.86 4.31 5.88
C HIS A 637 -29.78 5.64 6.63
N GLY A 638 -30.72 6.56 6.42
CA GLY A 638 -30.84 7.76 7.25
C GLY A 638 -31.14 7.41 8.71
N VAL A 639 -32.09 6.52 8.97
CA VAL A 639 -32.36 5.99 10.32
C VAL A 639 -31.12 5.28 10.88
N SER A 640 -30.44 4.50 10.04
CA SER A 640 -29.23 3.79 10.44
C SER A 640 -28.14 4.73 10.93
N PHE A 641 -27.88 5.82 10.21
CA PHE A 641 -26.86 6.79 10.60
C PHE A 641 -27.29 7.69 11.76
N ALA A 642 -28.59 7.93 11.95
CA ALA A 642 -29.08 8.53 13.19
C ALA A 642 -28.79 7.62 14.40
N LEU A 643 -29.00 6.31 14.28
CA LEU A 643 -28.66 5.34 15.33
C LEU A 643 -27.15 5.26 15.57
N ILE A 644 -26.32 5.16 14.53
CA ILE A 644 -24.84 5.07 14.64
C ILE A 644 -24.25 6.30 15.35
N TYR A 645 -24.77 7.49 15.06
CA TYR A 645 -24.29 8.74 15.63
C TYR A 645 -25.03 9.19 16.90
N HIS A 646 -25.93 8.34 17.41
CA HIS A 646 -26.72 8.59 18.63
C HIS A 646 -27.53 9.89 18.54
N LYS A 647 -28.20 10.13 17.40
CA LYS A 647 -28.96 11.35 17.12
C LYS A 647 -30.46 11.12 17.34
N PRO A 648 -31.14 11.94 18.17
CA PRO A 648 -32.59 11.87 18.26
C PRO A 648 -33.20 12.03 16.87
N PHE A 649 -34.22 11.21 16.56
CA PHE A 649 -34.71 11.11 15.20
C PHE A 649 -36.19 10.80 15.08
N ALA A 650 -36.73 11.15 13.92
CA ALA A 650 -38.02 10.70 13.41
C ALA A 650 -37.83 10.07 12.02
N GLY A 651 -38.34 8.86 11.84
CA GLY A 651 -38.30 8.14 10.56
C GLY A 651 -39.67 8.12 9.88
N ILE A 652 -39.67 8.20 8.56
CA ILE A 652 -40.86 8.08 7.72
C ILE A 652 -40.70 6.85 6.82
N GLY A 653 -41.41 5.78 7.13
CA GLY A 653 -41.34 4.51 6.41
C GLY A 653 -41.75 4.65 4.95
N ASN A 654 -40.86 4.27 4.03
CA ASN A 654 -41.06 4.41 2.59
C ASN A 654 -41.51 3.08 1.96
N ARG A 655 -42.82 2.92 1.77
CA ARG A 655 -43.42 1.68 1.24
C ARG A 655 -42.92 1.32 -0.16
N HIS A 656 -42.77 2.31 -1.04
CA HIS A 656 -42.32 2.11 -2.42
C HIS A 656 -40.85 1.67 -2.51
N ARG A 657 -40.04 2.02 -1.50
CA ARG A 657 -38.62 1.69 -1.45
C ARG A 657 -38.32 0.48 -0.55
N GLY A 658 -39.32 -0.22 -0.01
CA GLY A 658 -39.17 -1.46 0.76
C GLY A 658 -39.27 -1.24 2.28
N MET A 659 -40.49 -1.42 2.81
CA MET A 659 -40.83 -1.21 4.23
C MET A 659 -40.22 -2.25 5.17
N GLU A 660 -39.98 -3.47 4.70
CA GLU A 660 -39.41 -4.56 5.52
C GLU A 660 -38.06 -4.19 6.14
N ARG A 661 -37.27 -3.36 5.45
CA ARG A 661 -35.98 -2.87 5.95
C ARG A 661 -36.15 -1.97 7.17
N PHE A 662 -37.15 -1.10 7.16
CA PHE A 662 -37.48 -0.28 8.33
C PHE A 662 -37.97 -1.16 9.47
N ASN A 663 -38.96 -2.03 9.21
CA ASN A 663 -39.54 -2.89 10.24
C ASN A 663 -38.48 -3.77 10.92
N SER A 664 -37.62 -4.43 10.15
CA SER A 664 -36.56 -5.28 10.69
C SER A 664 -35.55 -4.46 11.50
N LEU A 665 -35.19 -3.27 11.04
CA LEU A 665 -34.22 -2.40 11.72
C LEU A 665 -34.77 -1.86 13.04
N THR A 666 -35.96 -1.27 13.01
CA THR A 666 -36.57 -0.64 14.18
C THR A 666 -36.92 -1.67 15.24
N HIS A 667 -37.35 -2.86 14.82
CA HIS A 667 -37.63 -3.96 15.74
C HIS A 667 -36.38 -4.49 16.43
N LEU A 668 -35.28 -4.62 15.70
CA LEU A 668 -34.00 -5.05 16.27
C LEU A 668 -33.54 -4.10 17.38
N PHE A 669 -33.58 -2.79 17.12
CA PHE A 669 -33.13 -1.76 18.06
C PHE A 669 -34.20 -1.29 19.05
N GLN A 670 -35.43 -1.81 18.95
CA GLN A 670 -36.57 -1.47 19.80
C GLN A 670 -36.90 0.03 19.78
N VAL A 671 -36.96 0.59 18.56
CA VAL A 671 -37.23 2.01 18.26
C VAL A 671 -38.39 2.18 17.27
N GLU A 672 -39.33 1.22 17.24
CA GLU A 672 -40.51 1.26 16.37
C GLU A 672 -41.38 2.50 16.62
N ASP A 673 -41.39 3.02 17.84
CA ASP A 673 -42.11 4.24 18.21
C ASP A 673 -41.57 5.51 17.51
N ARG A 674 -40.38 5.43 16.90
CA ARG A 674 -39.71 6.53 16.18
C ARG A 674 -39.95 6.53 14.69
N VAL A 675 -40.69 5.57 14.15
CA VAL A 675 -40.98 5.49 12.70
C VAL A 675 -42.48 5.46 12.46
N VAL A 676 -42.93 6.29 11.52
CA VAL A 676 -44.34 6.36 11.07
C VAL A 676 -44.45 6.15 9.58
N THR A 677 -45.60 5.72 9.08
CA THR A 677 -45.85 5.69 7.63
C THR A 677 -46.55 6.94 7.12
N ASP A 678 -47.35 7.62 7.95
CA ASP A 678 -47.94 8.92 7.65
C ASP A 678 -47.08 10.03 8.31
N PRO A 679 -46.44 10.91 7.52
CA PRO A 679 -45.64 12.01 8.08
C PRO A 679 -46.42 12.92 9.04
N LEU A 680 -47.74 13.07 8.85
CA LEU A 680 -48.57 13.93 9.69
C LEU A 680 -48.79 13.37 11.10
N GLU A 681 -48.45 12.11 11.37
CA GLU A 681 -48.43 11.58 12.74
C GLU A 681 -47.34 12.23 13.60
N ILE A 682 -46.26 12.74 12.97
CA ILE A 682 -45.18 13.43 13.67
C ILE A 682 -45.69 14.72 14.31
N THR A 683 -46.60 15.44 13.64
CA THR A 683 -47.15 16.72 14.13
C THR A 683 -48.19 16.53 15.24
N LYS A 684 -48.68 15.30 15.43
CA LYS A 684 -49.73 14.95 16.39
C LYS A 684 -49.21 14.33 17.68
N SER A 685 -47.89 14.15 17.83
CA SER A 685 -47.32 13.45 18.97
C SER A 685 -45.98 14.02 19.44
N ASP A 686 -45.88 14.29 20.73
CA ASP A 686 -44.63 14.74 21.36
C ASP A 686 -43.60 13.61 21.53
N ARG A 687 -43.92 12.35 21.18
CA ARG A 687 -42.97 11.22 21.35
C ARG A 687 -41.66 11.44 20.61
N PHE A 688 -41.70 12.14 19.48
CA PHE A 688 -40.52 12.46 18.68
C PHE A 688 -39.62 13.50 19.36
N LEU A 689 -40.17 14.31 20.28
CA LEU A 689 -39.39 15.29 21.05
C LEU A 689 -38.74 14.66 22.29
N LYS A 690 -39.10 13.42 22.66
CA LYS A 690 -38.54 12.73 23.82
C LYS A 690 -37.16 12.12 23.49
N PRO A 691 -36.24 11.99 24.46
CA PRO A 691 -34.96 11.32 24.27
C PRO A 691 -35.12 9.87 23.80
N VAL A 692 -34.19 9.38 23.00
CA VAL A 692 -34.06 7.95 22.66
C VAL A 692 -33.14 7.29 23.68
N ASP A 693 -33.48 6.08 24.13
CA ASP A 693 -32.65 5.29 25.05
C ASP A 693 -31.45 4.69 24.30
N TYR A 694 -30.38 5.49 24.18
CA TYR A 694 -29.18 5.07 23.47
C TYR A 694 -28.31 4.08 24.22
N ASP A 695 -28.47 3.95 25.54
CA ASP A 695 -27.74 2.93 26.31
C ASP A 695 -28.22 1.54 25.88
N LYS A 696 -29.53 1.36 25.77
CA LYS A 696 -30.13 0.14 25.24
C LYS A 696 -29.80 -0.12 23.77
N VAL A 697 -29.85 0.91 22.93
CA VAL A 697 -29.48 0.79 21.50
C VAL A 697 -28.01 0.38 21.37
N ALA A 698 -27.10 0.96 22.16
CA ALA A 698 -25.69 0.64 22.14
C ALA A 698 -25.42 -0.80 22.60
N GLU A 699 -26.10 -1.27 23.65
CA GLU A 699 -26.01 -2.67 24.12
C GLU A 699 -26.42 -3.66 23.02
N ILE A 700 -27.56 -3.42 22.37
CA ILE A 700 -28.03 -4.25 21.24
C ILE A 700 -27.03 -4.19 20.08
N MET A 701 -26.57 -2.98 19.73
CA MET A 701 -25.65 -2.78 18.62
C MET A 701 -24.35 -3.53 18.81
N GLU A 702 -23.76 -3.50 20.00
CA GLU A 702 -22.48 -4.16 20.27
C GLU A 702 -22.61 -5.68 20.23
N ARG A 703 -23.68 -6.23 20.82
CA ARG A 703 -23.97 -7.67 20.73
C ARG A 703 -24.12 -8.13 19.27
N GLU A 704 -24.86 -7.38 18.47
CA GLU A 704 -25.12 -7.74 17.06
C GLU A 704 -23.88 -7.53 16.16
N LYS A 705 -23.05 -6.54 16.47
CA LYS A 705 -21.71 -6.35 15.87
C LYS A 705 -20.85 -7.59 16.08
N GLU A 706 -20.72 -8.06 17.32
CA GLU A 706 -19.91 -9.23 17.63
C GLU A 706 -20.37 -10.49 16.86
N ILE A 707 -21.68 -10.74 16.82
CA ILE A 707 -22.26 -11.85 16.06
C ILE A 707 -21.90 -11.74 14.58
N SER A 708 -22.08 -10.55 13.99
CA SER A 708 -21.87 -10.31 12.56
C SER A 708 -20.39 -10.40 12.17
N SER A 709 -19.50 -9.82 12.98
CA SER A 709 -18.05 -9.86 12.76
C SER A 709 -17.48 -11.27 12.94
N ARG A 710 -18.00 -12.03 13.91
CA ARG A 710 -17.63 -13.45 14.09
C ARG A 710 -18.08 -14.29 12.90
N TRP A 711 -19.34 -14.14 12.50
CA TRP A 711 -19.87 -14.84 11.32
C TRP A 711 -19.07 -14.51 10.06
N LEU A 712 -18.76 -13.24 9.78
CA LEU A 712 -17.98 -12.85 8.60
C LEU A 712 -16.57 -13.47 8.61
N ARG A 713 -15.90 -13.45 9.77
CA ARG A 713 -14.58 -14.09 9.93
C ARG A 713 -14.67 -15.58 9.64
N ASP A 714 -15.60 -16.28 10.28
CA ASP A 714 -15.75 -17.72 10.13
C ASP A 714 -16.12 -18.06 8.68
N ALA A 715 -17.01 -17.29 8.07
CA ALA A 715 -17.42 -17.49 6.68
C ALA A 715 -16.25 -17.34 5.70
N MET A 716 -15.36 -16.37 5.91
CA MET A 716 -14.20 -16.16 5.03
C MET A 716 -13.11 -17.23 5.23
N PHE A 717 -12.89 -17.71 6.46
CA PHE A 717 -11.78 -18.62 6.77
C PHE A 717 -12.16 -20.09 6.90
N LYS A 718 -13.45 -20.44 6.87
CA LYS A 718 -13.92 -21.83 6.84
C LYS A 718 -13.42 -22.52 5.58
N GLU A 719 -12.80 -23.69 5.76
CA GLU A 719 -12.31 -24.52 4.66
C GLU A 719 -13.43 -24.84 3.67
N LYS A 720 -13.07 -24.87 2.39
CA LYS A 720 -13.99 -25.22 1.32
C LYS A 720 -13.84 -26.70 0.97
N GLU A 721 -14.91 -27.46 1.13
CA GLU A 721 -15.01 -28.81 0.57
C GLU A 721 -15.32 -28.69 -0.93
N SER A 722 -14.43 -29.22 -1.78
CA SER A 722 -14.60 -29.23 -3.24
C SER A 722 -14.74 -30.67 -3.71
N HIS A 723 -15.81 -30.97 -4.45
CA HIS A 723 -16.11 -32.30 -4.97
C HIS A 723 -15.71 -32.50 -6.45
N THR A 724 -14.85 -31.63 -7.00
CA THR A 724 -14.37 -31.75 -8.39
C THR A 724 -13.07 -32.54 -8.46
N SER A 725 -12.96 -33.46 -9.42
CA SER A 725 -11.84 -34.39 -9.58
C SER A 725 -10.53 -33.76 -10.10
N GLN A 726 -10.43 -32.43 -10.20
CA GLN A 726 -9.32 -31.74 -10.88
C GLN A 726 -8.76 -30.50 -10.17
N THR A 727 -9.04 -30.25 -8.89
CA THR A 727 -8.55 -29.01 -8.24
C THR A 727 -8.23 -29.17 -6.75
N TYR A 728 -7.09 -28.61 -6.33
CA TYR A 728 -6.78 -28.32 -4.93
C TYR A 728 -7.75 -27.24 -4.42
N ALA A 729 -8.35 -27.43 -3.25
CA ALA A 729 -9.26 -26.45 -2.63
C ALA A 729 -8.56 -25.10 -2.42
N ALA A 730 -9.22 -23.99 -2.75
CA ALA A 730 -8.72 -22.65 -2.42
C ALA A 730 -8.87 -22.41 -0.91
N GLN A 731 -7.80 -22.59 -0.13
CA GLN A 731 -7.74 -22.11 1.25
C GLN A 731 -7.42 -20.61 1.25
N ILE A 732 -8.33 -19.78 1.76
CA ILE A 732 -7.99 -18.43 2.18
C ILE A 732 -7.23 -18.59 3.50
N THR A 733 -5.90 -18.49 3.44
CA THR A 733 -5.10 -18.63 4.66
C THR A 733 -5.02 -17.26 5.35
N PRO A 734 -5.38 -17.12 6.63
CA PRO A 734 -5.09 -15.91 7.37
C PRO A 734 -3.57 -15.71 7.37
N VAL A 735 -3.09 -14.47 7.27
CA VAL A 735 -1.66 -14.19 7.46
C VAL A 735 -1.41 -14.23 8.97
N ARG A 736 -1.08 -15.39 9.54
CA ARG A 736 -0.61 -15.44 10.94
C ARG A 736 0.86 -15.02 10.96
N LYS A 737 1.28 -14.32 12.01
CA LYS A 737 2.72 -14.08 12.29
C LYS A 737 3.54 -15.38 12.29
N GLU A 738 2.89 -16.50 12.56
CA GLU A 738 3.46 -17.84 12.60
C GLU A 738 3.68 -18.45 11.21
N ASP A 739 2.87 -18.08 10.21
CA ASP A 739 2.94 -18.62 8.83
C ASP A 739 4.10 -18.03 8.02
N ILE A 740 4.72 -16.96 8.52
CA ILE A 740 5.89 -16.30 7.91
C ILE A 740 7.20 -16.79 8.52
N ARG A 741 7.14 -17.66 9.54
CA ARG A 741 8.34 -18.37 9.98
C ARG A 741 8.66 -19.41 8.92
N ILE A 742 9.84 -19.27 8.30
CA ILE A 742 10.46 -20.38 7.58
C ILE A 742 10.62 -21.52 8.59
N VAL A 743 9.67 -22.45 8.61
CA VAL A 743 9.85 -23.73 9.29
C VAL A 743 11.04 -24.34 8.57
N ALA A 744 12.14 -24.51 9.30
CA ALA A 744 13.29 -25.25 8.81
C ALA A 744 12.83 -26.70 8.60
N GLN A 745 12.22 -26.98 7.45
CA GLN A 745 12.10 -28.35 6.99
C GLN A 745 13.52 -28.89 7.00
N ARG A 746 13.74 -29.97 7.76
CA ARG A 746 14.93 -30.80 7.56
C ARG A 746 14.95 -31.09 6.07
N VAL A 747 15.92 -30.51 5.36
CA VAL A 747 16.23 -30.92 4.00
C VAL A 747 16.39 -32.43 4.09
N GLN A 748 15.42 -33.19 3.59
CA GLN A 748 15.66 -34.59 3.31
C GLN A 748 16.86 -34.58 2.38
N ALA A 749 17.94 -35.24 2.81
CA ALA A 749 19.14 -35.35 1.99
C ALA A 749 18.69 -35.73 0.58
N PRO A 750 19.18 -35.04 -0.47
CA PRO A 750 18.75 -35.33 -1.83
C PRO A 750 18.89 -36.84 -2.05
N PRO A 751 17.89 -37.51 -2.66
CA PRO A 751 17.96 -38.94 -2.87
C PRO A 751 19.31 -39.24 -3.51
N GLN A 752 20.09 -40.16 -2.89
CA GLN A 752 21.42 -40.46 -3.39
C GLN A 752 21.33 -40.72 -4.89
N PRO A 753 22.18 -40.09 -5.71
CA PRO A 753 22.19 -40.30 -7.16
C PRO A 753 22.16 -41.79 -7.45
N LEU A 754 21.36 -42.22 -8.43
CA LEU A 754 21.13 -43.63 -8.75
C LEU A 754 22.46 -44.42 -8.85
N TRP A 755 23.50 -43.80 -9.41
CA TRP A 755 24.83 -44.39 -9.51
C TRP A 755 25.50 -44.66 -8.15
N LYS A 756 25.28 -43.84 -7.11
CA LYS A 756 25.80 -44.12 -5.75
C LYS A 756 25.08 -45.29 -5.09
N LYS A 757 23.77 -45.43 -5.33
CA LYS A 757 22.96 -46.58 -4.89
C LYS A 757 23.34 -47.87 -5.62
N ILE A 758 23.65 -47.78 -6.92
CA ILE A 758 24.15 -48.92 -7.70
C ILE A 758 25.57 -49.26 -7.25
N PHE A 759 26.45 -48.25 -7.11
CA PHE A 759 27.84 -48.44 -6.69
C PHE A 759 27.95 -49.11 -5.32
N SER A 760 27.13 -48.70 -4.34
CA SER A 760 27.14 -49.31 -3.01
C SER A 760 26.60 -50.75 -2.96
N ARG A 761 25.91 -51.21 -4.01
CA ARG A 761 25.40 -52.58 -4.16
C ARG A 761 26.34 -53.48 -4.96
N LEU A 762 27.41 -52.95 -5.55
CA LEU A 762 28.42 -53.76 -6.24
C LEU A 762 29.32 -54.47 -5.22
N PRO A 763 29.87 -55.66 -5.54
CA PRO A 763 30.88 -56.32 -4.71
C PRO A 763 32.08 -55.39 -4.44
N GLU A 764 32.69 -55.48 -3.26
CA GLU A 764 33.79 -54.59 -2.85
C GLU A 764 34.98 -54.60 -3.83
N SER A 765 35.26 -55.74 -4.46
CA SER A 765 36.29 -55.89 -5.50
C SER A 765 36.04 -54.98 -6.71
N VAL A 766 34.78 -54.86 -7.12
CA VAL A 766 34.35 -54.00 -8.25
C VAL A 766 34.36 -52.53 -7.84
N GLN A 767 33.92 -52.22 -6.62
CA GLN A 767 33.97 -50.85 -6.09
C GLN A 767 35.41 -50.31 -6.03
N LYS A 768 36.37 -51.14 -5.60
CA LYS A 768 37.79 -50.79 -5.51
C LYS A 768 38.39 -50.52 -6.90
N GLY A 769 38.11 -51.38 -7.88
CA GLY A 769 38.59 -51.19 -9.26
C GLY A 769 38.04 -49.94 -9.96
N ILE A 770 36.78 -49.58 -9.70
CA ILE A 770 36.18 -48.34 -10.22
C ILE A 770 36.80 -47.10 -9.55
N LYS A 771 37.04 -47.13 -8.22
CA LYS A 771 37.71 -46.03 -7.50
C LYS A 771 39.13 -45.79 -8.00
N GLU A 772 39.91 -46.85 -8.24
CA GLU A 772 41.26 -46.74 -8.80
C GLU A 772 41.28 -46.15 -10.21
N LYS A 773 40.38 -46.60 -11.09
CA LYS A 773 40.25 -46.03 -12.46
C LYS A 773 39.80 -44.57 -12.43
N ALA A 774 38.84 -44.21 -11.58
CA ALA A 774 38.39 -42.83 -11.42
C ALA A 774 39.48 -41.91 -10.83
N GLY A 775 40.30 -42.43 -9.91
CA GLY A 775 41.47 -41.72 -9.38
C GLY A 775 42.51 -41.42 -10.46
N LYS A 776 42.84 -42.42 -11.30
CA LYS A 776 43.74 -42.24 -12.45
C LYS A 776 43.21 -41.26 -13.49
N TYR A 777 41.89 -41.22 -13.70
CA TYR A 777 41.26 -40.26 -14.63
C TYR A 777 41.28 -38.82 -14.10
N ARG A 778 41.19 -38.62 -12.79
CA ARG A 778 41.28 -37.28 -12.16
C ARG A 778 42.69 -36.72 -12.11
N GLN A 779 43.72 -37.56 -12.04
CA GLN A 779 45.12 -37.12 -12.09
C GLN A 779 45.58 -36.71 -13.51
N LYS A 780 44.85 -37.10 -14.55
CA LYS A 780 45.12 -36.73 -15.95
C LYS A 780 44.44 -35.42 -16.40
N ARG A 781 43.77 -34.69 -15.51
CA ARG A 781 42.92 -33.53 -15.83
C ARG A 781 43.38 -32.26 -15.14
#